data_AF-A0A3P1T9E6-F1
#
_entry.id   AF-A0A3P1T9E6-F1
#
_cell.length_a   1.000
_cell.length_b   1.000
_cell.length_c   1.000
_cell.angle_alpha   90.00
_cell.angle_beta   90.00
_cell.angle_gamma   90.00
#
_symmetry.space_group_name_H-M   'P 1'
#
loop_
_entity.id
_entity.type
_entity.pdbx_description
1 polymer ?
#
loop_
_entity_poly.entity_id
_entity_poly.type
_entity_poly.pdbx_seq_one_letter_code
_entity_poly.pdbx_strand_id
1 'polypeptide(L)'
;MIDNIRTADLGGVSTAPVADTVPAQARTYRHPTLSDRQIVRLVREPLAEVEDLSLAVLGLHHTASAPVDHIRTRAVGFPAWPILTDPANARHALNLVGDLQQANHLAGSRPGAAKRMLDELVAGLSASAPHFLPTFLEEAARIFLAHDNRTYATQYFAKAREAERTHDIAIDEERHHHALLEFALAGALGAQELTAESTSLLQRLNPTDALERFIQLNIDRVRAGLPPHAGLATDIKRLVKAAGADQQEIDERVLNALLPAASIGNAPRAFWNSHLAALTSLARHNPALKDRLFTLTPDGVTTADWLPVLEATGVADELRAGDRDVLDWIQRFITKECRGRRDDFPAGLSRFIRALPSQAGRTLELTLRYFDVKPELLDAALSLECRVQIHNPSTWSYDFRLWEWVCDDRRSDLSHLAASEYADTAARGLEDVIRDHLSIVLAHEGSRQLLHRWARTRLTADSTAADFALELERLAGLYSPRARTELAEELSEFEAFADPAELTAKAIRDTRGSTRMRPIRAEDVADLLATLPDWSPEEPKKLPKPVIAAAERLLGTTDPALTVTVGWLALRINRQVQQLRQLQAASTVEADGTFSGWAPSKDAVAWVNDGRVYGRDDLRMLNAILAGQASARIHSGRIGQLQLMHPELFLAGVCRPFASRELIEGAAAALGAVRDSGLHRPESVLFTFRQPASRDDTLDVGDVVETATGPGLVLGFEGPDLTLFAVCLSPGGAIPAEVDGFVTAPHSRSSGVNLDDHVAAFMILLEDGAPPWDPTAPERFAEATGWPLPAAKIFLAGMPNMESWDHNWLPKQVREFLGLKVAEAAAAKDFLQDLGTTVLVDLLSTGVADPMRVARDGLDVDAMIARWQEHHAASVTLPEAIITEAERSFPYGGGSGVRQLTANDADLTLTTHWLWLATQLPLQDPLRPWLADRLDHMISTSKRAQYSHMVGTASPDRNRIRAILGLPGFEQAPAGTIAHVGPWCITHCDDHDDIVFDPNLVENWDLELDRARAMPKGFSEAADIADLAAVAAGHFAPIQDWLRTPGHGWPQDPLASTPDLVTDVQQTLDLPEDSARYWLQLLTLHNPTDKNIHHWNNWKKTQRLKAAQPLIEAGLVIEATRPRAGRTLFLPGAWIEARSPHLPLETWKTPLYHLENTPKVKPPFEVVLPLIPLPQLFTDAWRRYREGHIPGHDDQTTERHHTR
;
A
#
# COMPACT_ATOMS: atom_id res chain seq x y z
N MET A 1 -38.43 -23.43 -4.66
CA MET A 1 -39.49 -22.82 -3.85
C MET A 1 -38.81 -22.32 -2.59
N ILE A 2 -38.82 -21.01 -2.32
CA ILE A 2 -38.23 -20.45 -1.09
C ILE A 2 -39.20 -20.82 0.05
N ASP A 3 -38.70 -21.35 1.16
CA ASP A 3 -39.57 -21.68 2.29
C ASP A 3 -40.14 -20.40 2.95
N ASN A 4 -41.19 -20.54 3.77
CA ASN A 4 -41.88 -19.39 4.36
C ASN A 4 -40.99 -18.60 5.34
N ILE A 5 -40.03 -19.25 6.01
CA ILE A 5 -39.09 -18.59 6.93
C ILE A 5 -38.16 -17.67 6.12
N ARG A 6 -37.52 -18.22 5.08
CA ARG A 6 -36.61 -17.49 4.20
C ARG A 6 -37.33 -16.42 3.38
N THR A 7 -38.59 -16.63 3.02
CA THR A 7 -39.42 -15.61 2.35
C THR A 7 -39.67 -14.42 3.28
N ALA A 8 -40.01 -14.67 4.55
CA ALA A 8 -40.17 -13.63 5.55
C ALA A 8 -38.84 -12.91 5.86
N ASP A 9 -37.73 -13.65 5.95
CA ASP A 9 -36.38 -13.09 6.16
C ASP A 9 -35.94 -12.12 5.06
N LEU A 10 -36.38 -12.37 3.83
CA LEU A 10 -36.13 -11.48 2.68
C LEU A 10 -37.13 -10.32 2.57
N GLY A 11 -38.04 -10.16 3.54
CA GLY A 11 -39.07 -9.11 3.54
C GLY A 11 -40.23 -9.37 2.57
N GLY A 12 -40.40 -10.61 2.12
CA GLY A 12 -41.51 -11.05 1.28
C GLY A 12 -42.80 -11.35 2.05
N VAL A 13 -43.82 -11.82 1.32
CA VAL A 13 -45.12 -12.26 1.87
C VAL A 13 -45.09 -13.79 2.03
N SER A 14 -45.22 -14.30 3.25
CA SER A 14 -45.24 -15.74 3.55
C SER A 14 -46.67 -16.28 3.58
N THR A 15 -46.88 -17.44 2.96
CA THR A 15 -48.22 -18.07 2.82
C THR A 15 -48.68 -18.78 4.10
N ALA A 16 -47.82 -18.84 5.12
CA ALA A 16 -48.14 -19.34 6.45
C ALA A 16 -47.50 -18.42 7.51
N PRO A 17 -48.07 -18.38 8.74
CA PRO A 17 -47.46 -17.69 9.85
C PRO A 17 -46.11 -18.32 10.20
N VAL A 18 -45.07 -17.50 10.27
CA VAL A 18 -43.75 -17.83 10.81
C VAL A 18 -43.38 -16.84 11.92
N ALA A 19 -42.33 -17.13 12.68
CA ALA A 19 -41.88 -16.23 13.76
C ALA A 19 -41.70 -14.79 13.25
N ASP A 20 -42.11 -13.83 14.07
CA ASP A 20 -42.07 -12.40 13.77
C ASP A 20 -42.88 -11.98 12.53
N THR A 21 -43.94 -12.68 12.15
CA THR A 21 -44.85 -12.23 11.08
C THR A 21 -46.28 -11.96 11.57
N VAL A 22 -46.96 -11.03 10.91
CA VAL A 22 -48.37 -10.68 11.16
C VAL A 22 -49.17 -10.70 9.85
N PRO A 23 -50.48 -10.96 9.91
CA PRO A 23 -51.35 -10.83 8.75
C PRO A 23 -51.27 -9.45 8.09
N ALA A 24 -51.28 -9.43 6.77
CA ALA A 24 -51.28 -8.25 5.92
C ALA A 24 -52.57 -8.18 5.11
N GLN A 25 -53.00 -6.96 4.82
CA GLN A 25 -54.15 -6.66 3.98
C GLN A 25 -53.81 -5.56 2.97
N ALA A 26 -54.30 -5.71 1.76
CA ALA A 26 -54.28 -4.68 0.74
C ALA A 26 -55.45 -3.72 1.00
N ARG A 27 -55.16 -2.50 1.45
CA ARG A 27 -56.15 -1.44 1.70
C ARG A 27 -56.22 -0.49 0.52
N THR A 28 -57.44 -0.14 0.10
CA THR A 28 -57.72 0.68 -1.07
C THR A 28 -58.27 2.04 -0.66
N TYR A 29 -57.67 3.10 -1.20
CA TYR A 29 -57.99 4.50 -0.91
C TYR A 29 -58.35 5.27 -2.17
N ARG A 30 -59.19 6.31 -2.02
CA ARG A 30 -59.56 7.25 -3.08
C ARG A 30 -59.39 8.70 -2.61
N HIS A 31 -58.99 9.58 -3.53
CA HIS A 31 -58.92 11.03 -3.30
C HIS A 31 -59.97 11.74 -4.15
N PRO A 32 -60.71 12.74 -3.64
CA PRO A 32 -61.74 13.46 -4.41
C PRO A 32 -61.25 14.09 -5.72
N THR A 33 -59.99 14.53 -5.77
CA THR A 33 -59.37 15.11 -6.99
C THR A 33 -58.74 14.07 -7.93
N LEU A 34 -58.68 12.79 -7.53
CA LEU A 34 -58.16 11.68 -8.33
C LEU A 34 -59.26 10.63 -8.56
N SER A 35 -60.41 11.06 -9.06
CA SER A 35 -61.63 10.24 -9.15
C SER A 35 -61.48 9.01 -10.07
N ASP A 36 -60.54 9.06 -11.01
CA ASP A 36 -60.21 7.99 -11.96
C ASP A 36 -59.19 6.97 -11.43
N ARG A 37 -58.58 7.19 -10.26
CA ARG A 37 -57.49 6.35 -9.73
C ARG A 37 -57.79 5.79 -8.34
N GLN A 38 -57.34 4.56 -8.10
CA GLN A 38 -57.34 3.91 -6.78
C GLN A 38 -55.90 3.71 -6.31
N ILE A 39 -55.64 4.00 -5.03
CA ILE A 39 -54.35 3.75 -4.39
C ILE A 39 -54.49 2.53 -3.51
N VAL A 40 -53.68 1.49 -3.74
CA VAL A 40 -53.66 0.28 -2.91
C VAL A 40 -52.35 0.25 -2.12
N ARG A 41 -52.44 0.07 -0.80
CA ARG A 41 -51.29 -0.09 0.09
C ARG A 41 -51.39 -1.40 0.84
N LEU A 42 -50.27 -2.11 0.95
CA LEU A 42 -50.16 -3.28 1.80
C LEU A 42 -49.93 -2.81 3.24
N VAL A 43 -50.84 -3.17 4.15
CA VAL A 43 -50.85 -2.70 5.54
C VAL A 43 -50.91 -3.92 6.45
N ARG A 44 -50.14 -3.91 7.54
CA ARG A 44 -50.24 -4.91 8.60
C ARG A 44 -51.60 -4.79 9.26
N GLU A 45 -52.33 -5.89 9.39
CA GLU A 45 -53.71 -5.89 9.91
C GLU A 45 -53.84 -5.15 11.25
N PRO A 46 -52.93 -5.31 12.24
CA PRO A 46 -53.00 -4.56 13.50
C PRO A 46 -52.85 -3.03 13.37
N LEU A 47 -52.36 -2.52 12.24
CA LEU A 47 -52.14 -1.08 11.99
C LEU A 47 -53.17 -0.47 11.03
N ALA A 48 -54.22 -1.22 10.69
CA ALA A 48 -55.24 -0.84 9.71
C ALA A 48 -55.85 0.55 9.95
N GLU A 49 -56.42 0.75 11.15
CA GLU A 49 -57.14 1.96 11.51
C GLU A 49 -56.22 3.17 11.61
N VAL A 50 -54.98 2.95 12.04
CA VAL A 50 -53.95 3.99 12.18
C VAL A 50 -53.49 4.49 10.80
N GLU A 51 -53.35 3.58 9.84
CA GLU A 51 -53.04 3.93 8.45
C GLU A 51 -54.18 4.76 7.82
N ASP A 52 -55.44 4.35 8.05
CA ASP A 52 -56.61 5.08 7.56
C ASP A 52 -56.64 6.53 8.09
N LEU A 53 -56.39 6.72 9.40
CA LEU A 53 -56.31 8.03 10.03
C LEU A 53 -55.16 8.88 9.45
N SER A 54 -54.01 8.27 9.19
CA SER A 54 -52.84 8.96 8.64
C SER A 54 -53.07 9.43 7.20
N LEU A 55 -53.70 8.61 6.36
CA LEU A 55 -53.98 8.93 4.97
C LEU A 55 -55.16 9.89 4.80
N ALA A 56 -56.12 9.90 5.73
CA ALA A 56 -57.22 10.86 5.73
C ALA A 56 -56.72 12.32 5.80
N VAL A 57 -55.58 12.59 6.44
CA VAL A 57 -54.94 13.93 6.48
C VAL A 57 -54.54 14.41 5.08
N LEU A 58 -54.18 13.47 4.20
CA LEU A 58 -53.84 13.75 2.80
C LEU A 58 -55.07 13.77 1.88
N GLY A 59 -56.29 13.76 2.45
CA GLY A 59 -57.56 13.70 1.71
C GLY A 59 -57.88 12.33 1.11
N LEU A 60 -57.16 11.28 1.50
CA LEU A 60 -57.37 9.91 1.02
C LEU A 60 -58.33 9.16 1.95
N HIS A 61 -59.45 8.71 1.40
CA HIS A 61 -60.47 7.99 2.16
C HIS A 61 -60.41 6.49 1.85
N HIS A 62 -60.40 5.67 2.89
CA HIS A 62 -60.48 4.22 2.78
C HIS A 62 -61.81 3.79 2.14
N THR A 63 -61.77 2.79 1.25
CA THR A 63 -62.94 2.33 0.50
C THR A 63 -63.11 0.81 0.50
N ALA A 64 -62.04 0.03 0.58
CA ALA A 64 -62.10 -1.44 0.61
C ALA A 64 -60.77 -2.03 1.12
N SER A 65 -60.83 -3.24 1.69
CA SER A 65 -59.66 -4.02 2.11
C SER A 65 -59.78 -5.48 1.66
N ALA A 66 -58.67 -6.09 1.29
CA ALA A 66 -58.58 -7.51 0.94
C ALA A 66 -57.43 -8.19 1.72
N PRO A 67 -57.62 -9.39 2.29
CA PRO A 67 -56.54 -10.12 2.96
C PRO A 67 -55.48 -10.53 1.93
N VAL A 68 -54.21 -10.53 2.36
CA VAL A 68 -53.09 -10.97 1.53
C VAL A 68 -52.52 -12.26 2.11
N ASP A 69 -51.65 -12.16 3.12
CA ASP A 69 -50.99 -13.28 3.80
C ASP A 69 -50.09 -12.70 4.93
N HIS A 70 -49.03 -13.36 5.38
CA HIS A 70 -48.22 -12.88 6.51
C HIS A 70 -46.99 -12.10 6.05
N ILE A 71 -46.64 -11.01 6.74
CA ILE A 71 -45.43 -10.19 6.48
C ILE A 71 -44.67 -9.94 7.77
N ARG A 72 -43.37 -9.63 7.65
CA ARG A 72 -42.52 -9.35 8.82
C ARG A 72 -43.06 -8.23 9.70
N THR A 73 -42.95 -8.46 10.99
CA THR A 73 -43.19 -7.48 12.05
C THR A 73 -42.05 -6.47 12.01
N ARG A 74 -42.43 -5.20 12.00
CA ARG A 74 -41.51 -4.06 12.05
C ARG A 74 -41.91 -3.20 13.24
N ALA A 75 -40.96 -2.55 13.88
CA ALA A 75 -41.28 -1.56 14.92
C ALA A 75 -42.36 -0.58 14.40
N VAL A 76 -43.37 -0.33 15.21
CA VAL A 76 -44.38 0.68 14.88
C VAL A 76 -43.67 2.04 14.89
N GLY A 77 -43.69 2.69 13.73
CA GLY A 77 -42.98 3.94 13.48
C GLY A 77 -43.85 5.19 13.71
N PHE A 78 -43.32 6.34 13.31
CA PHE A 78 -44.02 7.62 13.37
C PHE A 78 -44.89 7.81 12.11
N PRO A 79 -46.13 8.36 12.21
CA PRO A 79 -46.83 8.84 13.41
C PRO A 79 -47.65 7.75 14.13
N ALA A 80 -47.65 6.51 13.63
CA ALA A 80 -48.53 5.46 14.12
C ALA A 80 -48.37 5.16 15.61
N TRP A 81 -47.13 5.18 16.11
CA TRP A 81 -46.83 4.95 17.52
C TRP A 81 -47.40 6.05 18.44
N PRO A 82 -47.17 7.36 18.19
CA PRO A 82 -47.87 8.43 18.87
C PRO A 82 -49.40 8.32 18.85
N ILE A 83 -50.00 7.89 17.74
CA ILE A 83 -51.46 7.76 17.63
C ILE A 83 -51.98 6.67 18.58
N LEU A 84 -51.26 5.56 18.72
CA LEU A 84 -51.64 4.45 19.60
C LEU A 84 -51.37 4.73 21.08
N THR A 85 -50.26 5.43 21.39
CA THR A 85 -49.77 5.59 22.77
C THR A 85 -50.13 6.92 23.40
N ASP A 86 -50.38 7.96 22.60
CA ASP A 86 -50.86 9.27 23.04
C ASP A 86 -51.94 9.85 22.08
N PRO A 87 -53.16 9.28 22.10
CA PRO A 87 -54.25 9.73 21.23
C PRO A 87 -54.62 11.21 21.41
N ALA A 88 -54.39 11.80 22.59
CA ALA A 88 -54.73 13.19 22.89
C ALA A 88 -53.85 14.17 22.08
N ASN A 89 -52.59 13.82 21.81
CA ASN A 89 -51.66 14.62 21.03
C ASN A 89 -51.46 14.12 19.59
N ALA A 90 -52.17 13.06 19.16
CA ALA A 90 -52.07 12.46 17.83
C ALA A 90 -52.18 13.47 16.67
N ARG A 91 -52.97 14.54 16.84
CA ARG A 91 -53.10 15.61 15.83
C ARG A 91 -51.77 16.33 15.56
N HIS A 92 -50.95 16.54 16.59
CA HIS A 92 -49.63 17.17 16.44
C HIS A 92 -48.65 16.24 15.72
N ALA A 93 -48.69 14.94 16.01
CA ALA A 93 -47.90 13.95 15.29
C ALA A 93 -48.27 13.86 13.80
N LEU A 94 -49.57 13.95 13.48
CA LEU A 94 -50.06 13.97 12.10
C LEU A 94 -49.60 15.20 11.31
N ASN A 95 -49.43 16.36 11.95
CA ASN A 95 -48.95 17.58 11.26
C ASN A 95 -47.51 17.42 10.72
N LEU A 96 -46.69 16.59 11.36
CA LEU A 96 -45.28 16.37 10.99
C LEU A 96 -45.11 15.36 9.84
N VAL A 97 -46.19 14.70 9.40
CA VAL A 97 -46.15 13.74 8.29
C VAL A 97 -45.80 14.44 6.97
N GLY A 98 -46.33 15.64 6.75
CA GLY A 98 -46.01 16.44 5.56
C GLY A 98 -44.52 16.78 5.48
N ASP A 99 -43.93 17.14 6.62
CA ASP A 99 -42.51 17.48 6.72
C ASP A 99 -41.61 16.27 6.45
N LEU A 100 -41.95 15.09 6.98
CA LEU A 100 -41.23 13.84 6.70
C LEU A 100 -41.32 13.45 5.21
N GLN A 101 -42.46 13.66 4.56
CA GLN A 101 -42.59 13.41 3.12
C GLN A 101 -41.74 14.38 2.29
N GLN A 102 -41.71 15.65 2.67
CA GLN A 102 -40.83 16.64 2.04
C GLN A 102 -39.35 16.28 2.22
N ALA A 103 -38.95 15.86 3.43
CA ALA A 103 -37.59 15.37 3.68
C ALA A 103 -37.26 14.14 2.83
N ASN A 104 -38.21 13.21 2.67
CA ASN A 104 -38.05 12.03 1.83
C ASN A 104 -37.83 12.38 0.34
N HIS A 105 -38.58 13.34 -0.21
CA HIS A 105 -38.36 13.81 -1.58
C HIS A 105 -36.99 14.45 -1.78
N LEU A 106 -36.45 15.11 -0.75
CA LEU A 106 -35.13 15.74 -0.80
C LEU A 106 -33.99 14.74 -0.62
N ALA A 107 -34.19 13.64 0.10
CA ALA A 107 -33.13 12.75 0.55
C ALA A 107 -32.31 12.14 -0.60
N GLY A 108 -32.91 11.80 -1.73
CA GLY A 108 -32.20 11.22 -2.88
C GLY A 108 -31.35 12.21 -3.69
N SER A 109 -31.83 13.45 -3.87
CA SER A 109 -31.14 14.46 -4.70
C SER A 109 -30.26 15.42 -3.90
N ARG A 110 -30.68 15.75 -2.67
CA ARG A 110 -30.08 16.76 -1.80
C ARG A 110 -30.08 16.25 -0.33
N PRO A 111 -29.35 15.17 -0.03
CA PRO A 111 -29.36 14.53 1.29
C PRO A 111 -28.98 15.49 2.44
N GLY A 112 -28.05 16.42 2.20
CA GLY A 112 -27.68 17.44 3.18
C GLY A 112 -28.78 18.46 3.49
N ALA A 113 -29.65 18.76 2.53
CA ALA A 113 -30.80 19.63 2.74
C ALA A 113 -31.91 18.91 3.52
N ALA A 114 -32.19 17.65 3.17
CA ALA A 114 -33.10 16.79 3.93
C ALA A 114 -32.64 16.67 5.40
N LYS A 115 -31.34 16.44 5.62
CA LYS A 115 -30.75 16.38 6.95
C LYS A 115 -30.94 17.67 7.75
N ARG A 116 -30.69 18.85 7.15
CA ARG A 116 -30.90 20.13 7.85
C ARG A 116 -32.36 20.32 8.28
N MET A 117 -33.29 20.06 7.36
CA MET A 117 -34.72 20.15 7.65
C MET A 117 -35.14 19.22 8.79
N LEU A 118 -34.68 17.97 8.78
CA LEU A 118 -34.96 17.01 9.85
C LEU A 118 -34.32 17.42 11.18
N ASP A 119 -33.09 17.92 11.17
CA ASP A 119 -32.39 18.41 12.38
C ASP A 119 -33.12 19.63 13.00
N GLU A 120 -33.66 20.54 12.18
CA GLU A 120 -34.47 21.68 12.64
C GLU A 120 -35.78 21.23 13.32
N LEU A 121 -36.48 20.25 12.73
CA LEU A 121 -37.70 19.67 13.31
C LEU A 121 -37.40 18.96 14.63
N VAL A 122 -36.28 18.24 14.70
CA VAL A 122 -35.81 17.58 15.93
C VAL A 122 -35.52 18.59 17.03
N ALA A 123 -34.88 19.72 16.70
CA ALA A 123 -34.63 20.78 17.68
C ALA A 123 -35.93 21.37 18.24
N GLY A 124 -36.93 21.60 17.38
CA GLY A 124 -38.26 22.04 17.80
C GLY A 124 -38.96 21.01 18.69
N LEU A 125 -38.98 19.75 18.27
CA LEU A 125 -39.59 18.65 19.01
C LEU A 125 -38.95 18.39 20.37
N SER A 126 -37.63 18.54 20.49
CA SER A 126 -36.90 18.37 21.76
C SER A 126 -37.40 19.34 22.83
N ALA A 127 -37.79 20.56 22.45
CA ALA A 127 -38.34 21.54 23.39
C ALA A 127 -39.83 21.34 23.70
N SER A 128 -40.63 20.89 22.72
CA SER A 128 -42.10 20.88 22.86
C SER A 128 -42.71 19.50 23.15
N ALA A 129 -42.21 18.44 22.53
CA ALA A 129 -42.79 17.09 22.59
C ALA A 129 -41.69 16.02 22.48
N PRO A 130 -40.77 15.94 23.47
CA PRO A 130 -39.61 15.06 23.41
C PRO A 130 -39.97 13.57 23.28
N HIS A 131 -41.13 13.15 23.80
CA HIS A 131 -41.62 11.77 23.70
C HIS A 131 -41.89 11.31 22.24
N PHE A 132 -42.01 12.21 21.26
CA PHE A 132 -42.10 11.86 19.84
C PHE A 132 -40.75 11.60 19.19
N LEU A 133 -39.66 12.14 19.75
CA LEU A 133 -38.33 12.12 19.14
C LEU A 133 -37.84 10.73 18.75
N PRO A 134 -37.96 9.67 19.57
CA PRO A 134 -37.38 8.38 19.21
C PRO A 134 -38.00 7.82 17.93
N THR A 135 -39.34 7.83 17.85
CA THR A 135 -40.05 7.31 16.66
C THR A 135 -39.91 8.21 15.44
N PHE A 136 -39.81 9.53 15.63
CA PHE A 136 -39.56 10.49 14.55
C PHE A 136 -38.16 10.33 13.96
N LEU A 137 -37.14 10.23 14.81
CA LEU A 137 -35.74 10.03 14.42
C LEU A 137 -35.52 8.67 13.75
N GLU A 138 -36.22 7.62 14.20
CA GLU A 138 -36.25 6.34 13.48
C GLU A 138 -36.86 6.46 12.08
N GLU A 139 -37.93 7.23 11.89
CA GLU A 139 -38.46 7.47 10.53
C GLU A 139 -37.52 8.30 9.66
N ALA A 140 -36.85 9.30 10.23
CA ALA A 140 -35.78 10.01 9.55
C ALA A 140 -34.67 9.04 9.09
N ALA A 141 -34.28 8.10 9.95
CA ALA A 141 -33.30 7.08 9.59
C ALA A 141 -33.81 6.16 8.46
N ARG A 142 -35.09 5.77 8.47
CA ARG A 142 -35.73 4.97 7.41
C ARG A 142 -35.77 5.70 6.07
N ILE A 143 -36.01 7.01 6.08
CA ILE A 143 -35.93 7.85 4.88
C ILE A 143 -34.53 7.73 4.26
N PHE A 144 -33.46 7.89 5.05
CA PHE A 144 -32.10 7.78 4.51
C PHE A 144 -31.74 6.37 4.05
N LEU A 145 -32.24 5.33 4.72
CA LEU A 145 -32.10 3.94 4.27
C LEU A 145 -32.73 3.71 2.90
N ALA A 146 -33.92 4.28 2.64
CA ALA A 146 -34.62 4.13 1.36
C ALA A 146 -33.84 4.73 0.17
N HIS A 147 -32.85 5.59 0.44
CA HIS A 147 -31.97 6.19 -0.56
C HIS A 147 -30.50 5.72 -0.41
N ASP A 148 -30.28 4.54 0.15
CA ASP A 148 -28.97 3.90 0.36
C ASP A 148 -27.94 4.72 1.18
N ASN A 149 -28.39 5.73 1.92
CA ASN A 149 -27.53 6.56 2.75
C ASN A 149 -27.41 6.00 4.17
N ARG A 150 -26.62 4.92 4.29
CA ARG A 150 -26.38 4.21 5.56
C ARG A 150 -25.75 5.10 6.63
N THR A 151 -24.89 6.05 6.25
CA THR A 151 -24.23 6.95 7.20
C THR A 151 -25.23 7.80 7.97
N TYR A 152 -26.18 8.45 7.28
CA TYR A 152 -27.19 9.25 7.96
C TYR A 152 -28.21 8.36 8.68
N ALA A 153 -28.58 7.21 8.12
CA ALA A 153 -29.41 6.25 8.82
C ALA A 153 -28.84 5.86 10.20
N THR A 154 -27.56 5.50 10.27
CA THR A 154 -26.87 5.19 11.54
C THR A 154 -26.88 6.38 12.50
N GLN A 155 -26.62 7.60 12.00
CA GLN A 155 -26.63 8.81 12.83
C GLN A 155 -28.01 9.07 13.45
N TYR A 156 -29.08 9.00 12.64
CA TYR A 156 -30.43 9.27 13.12
C TYR A 156 -30.93 8.17 14.07
N PHE A 157 -30.57 6.91 13.83
CA PHE A 157 -30.85 5.84 14.78
C PHE A 157 -30.13 6.06 16.13
N ALA A 158 -28.84 6.44 16.10
CA ALA A 158 -28.10 6.77 17.32
C ALA A 158 -28.71 7.97 18.06
N LYS A 159 -29.15 9.00 17.34
CA LYS A 159 -29.88 10.15 17.91
C LYS A 159 -31.19 9.73 18.57
N ALA A 160 -31.93 8.77 18.01
CA ALA A 160 -33.15 8.25 18.63
C ALA A 160 -32.85 7.67 20.02
N ARG A 161 -31.79 6.86 20.11
CA ARG A 161 -31.32 6.27 21.38
C ARG A 161 -30.78 7.32 22.36
N GLU A 162 -30.14 8.37 21.85
CA GLU A 162 -29.69 9.51 22.67
C GLU A 162 -30.86 10.32 23.23
N ALA A 163 -31.91 10.53 22.44
CA ALA A 163 -33.12 11.23 22.87
C ALA A 163 -33.83 10.48 24.02
N GLU A 164 -33.92 9.14 23.94
CA GLU A 164 -34.47 8.30 25.01
C GLU A 164 -33.73 8.53 26.34
N ARG A 165 -32.39 8.53 26.31
CA ARG A 165 -31.55 8.75 27.50
C ARG A 165 -31.61 10.19 28.01
N THR A 166 -31.59 11.17 27.11
CA THR A 166 -31.52 12.59 27.45
C THR A 166 -32.82 13.08 28.09
N HIS A 167 -33.95 12.56 27.63
CA HIS A 167 -35.27 12.98 28.06
C HIS A 167 -35.98 11.95 28.96
N ASP A 168 -35.29 10.90 29.38
CA ASP A 168 -35.82 9.82 30.23
C ASP A 168 -37.16 9.24 29.70
N ILE A 169 -37.20 8.96 28.40
CA ILE A 169 -38.42 8.49 27.72
C ILE A 169 -38.62 7.00 28.01
N ALA A 170 -39.82 6.62 28.44
CA ALA A 170 -40.18 5.22 28.67
C ALA A 170 -40.01 4.39 27.40
N ILE A 171 -39.27 3.29 27.50
CA ILE A 171 -38.98 2.39 26.37
C ILE A 171 -39.93 1.19 26.42
N ASP A 172 -40.66 0.99 25.33
CA ASP A 172 -41.35 -0.27 25.08
C ASP A 172 -40.34 -1.29 24.54
N GLU A 173 -40.02 -2.29 25.35
CA GLU A 173 -38.95 -3.25 25.05
C GLU A 173 -39.22 -4.09 23.80
N GLU A 174 -40.49 -4.37 23.48
CA GLU A 174 -40.87 -5.14 22.28
C GLU A 174 -40.69 -4.32 21.02
N ARG A 175 -41.16 -3.06 21.04
CA ARG A 175 -40.91 -2.11 19.95
C ARG A 175 -39.41 -1.85 19.75
N HIS A 176 -38.67 -1.68 20.84
CA HIS A 176 -37.23 -1.39 20.82
C HIS A 176 -36.43 -2.52 20.22
N HIS A 177 -36.72 -3.77 20.60
CA HIS A 177 -36.10 -4.96 20.00
C HIS A 177 -36.34 -5.04 18.49
N HIS A 178 -37.58 -4.83 18.04
CA HIS A 178 -37.89 -4.79 16.62
C HIS A 178 -37.18 -3.66 15.87
N ALA A 179 -36.98 -2.50 16.51
CA ALA A 179 -36.23 -1.39 15.92
C ALA A 179 -34.74 -1.75 15.79
N LEU A 180 -34.10 -2.25 16.85
CA LEU A 180 -32.70 -2.70 16.81
C LEU A 180 -32.48 -3.75 15.70
N LEU A 181 -33.37 -4.73 15.59
CA LEU A 181 -33.28 -5.77 14.57
C LEU A 181 -33.44 -5.20 13.15
N GLU A 182 -34.41 -4.32 12.94
CA GLU A 182 -34.63 -3.63 11.64
C GLU A 182 -33.37 -2.90 11.18
N PHE A 183 -32.82 -2.04 12.04
CA PHE A 183 -31.67 -1.22 11.67
C PHE A 183 -30.36 -2.01 11.60
N ALA A 184 -30.23 -3.09 12.37
CA ALA A 184 -29.13 -4.03 12.21
C ALA A 184 -29.15 -4.67 10.82
N LEU A 185 -30.31 -5.16 10.37
CA LEU A 185 -30.44 -5.83 9.06
C LEU A 185 -30.28 -4.87 7.89
N ALA A 186 -30.61 -3.60 8.08
CA ALA A 186 -30.34 -2.55 7.09
C ALA A 186 -28.85 -2.12 7.04
N GLY A 187 -27.99 -2.67 7.90
CA GLY A 187 -26.58 -2.29 7.99
C GLY A 187 -26.36 -0.90 8.60
N ALA A 188 -27.34 -0.40 9.36
CA ALA A 188 -27.32 0.92 9.99
C ALA A 188 -27.06 0.87 11.51
N LEU A 189 -26.71 -0.30 12.06
CA LEU A 189 -26.40 -0.49 13.48
C LEU A 189 -25.00 -1.09 13.65
N GLY A 190 -24.12 -0.39 14.38
CA GLY A 190 -22.73 -0.79 14.60
C GLY A 190 -22.51 -1.66 15.86
N ALA A 191 -21.30 -2.20 15.99
CA ALA A 191 -20.91 -2.98 17.18
C ALA A 191 -20.97 -2.17 18.48
N GLN A 192 -20.70 -0.86 18.42
CA GLN A 192 -20.73 0.03 19.58
C GLN A 192 -22.14 0.17 20.17
N GLU A 193 -23.17 0.36 19.32
CA GLU A 193 -24.57 0.37 19.75
C GLU A 193 -25.00 -0.95 20.40
N LEU A 194 -24.54 -2.11 19.90
CA LEU A 194 -24.84 -3.40 20.53
C LEU A 194 -24.21 -3.52 21.92
N THR A 195 -22.96 -3.10 22.06
CA THR A 195 -22.28 -3.08 23.36
C THR A 195 -22.97 -2.09 24.32
N ALA A 196 -23.41 -0.93 23.82
CA ALA A 196 -24.19 0.02 24.61
C ALA A 196 -25.54 -0.58 25.06
N GLU A 197 -26.22 -1.32 24.19
CA GLU A 197 -27.50 -1.98 24.50
C GLU A 197 -27.34 -3.01 25.63
N SER A 198 -26.26 -3.82 25.61
CA SER A 198 -25.98 -4.77 26.70
C SER A 198 -25.84 -4.10 28.08
N THR A 199 -25.44 -2.84 28.11
CA THR A 199 -25.30 -2.06 29.35
C THR A 199 -26.62 -1.37 29.72
N SER A 200 -27.31 -0.81 28.71
CA SER A 200 -28.61 -0.15 28.86
C SER A 200 -29.69 -1.09 29.39
N LEU A 201 -29.71 -2.35 28.93
CA LEU A 201 -30.68 -3.34 29.38
C LEU A 201 -30.60 -3.62 30.89
N LEU A 202 -29.40 -3.61 31.49
CA LEU A 202 -29.22 -3.76 32.95
C LEU A 202 -29.74 -2.57 33.76
N GLN A 203 -29.92 -1.41 33.13
CA GLN A 203 -30.51 -0.23 33.77
C GLN A 203 -32.04 -0.26 33.76
N ARG A 204 -32.64 -0.98 32.81
CA ARG A 204 -34.09 -1.00 32.55
C ARG A 204 -34.79 -2.26 33.04
N LEU A 205 -34.10 -3.40 33.00
CA LEU A 205 -34.66 -4.71 33.33
C LEU A 205 -33.90 -5.35 34.49
N ASN A 206 -34.52 -6.35 35.12
CA ASN A 206 -33.77 -7.20 36.05
C ASN A 206 -32.67 -7.97 35.29
N PRO A 207 -31.57 -8.37 35.94
CA PRO A 207 -30.42 -8.95 35.23
C PRO A 207 -30.70 -10.23 34.43
N THR A 208 -31.68 -11.04 34.84
CA THR A 208 -32.05 -12.28 34.13
C THR A 208 -32.78 -11.97 32.81
N ASP A 209 -33.82 -11.13 32.87
CA ASP A 209 -34.52 -10.67 31.66
C ASP A 209 -33.57 -9.85 30.76
N ALA A 210 -32.69 -9.08 31.41
CA ALA A 210 -31.38 -8.60 31.00
C ALA A 210 -30.70 -9.40 29.88
N LEU A 211 -30.25 -10.55 30.36
CA LEU A 211 -29.46 -11.53 29.64
C LEU A 211 -30.27 -12.19 28.52
N GLU A 212 -31.50 -12.63 28.83
CA GLU A 212 -32.36 -13.32 27.86
C GLU A 212 -32.67 -12.44 26.65
N ARG A 213 -32.98 -11.16 26.88
CA ARG A 213 -33.30 -10.22 25.81
C ARG A 213 -32.11 -9.96 24.89
N PHE A 214 -30.92 -9.78 25.47
CA PHE A 214 -29.70 -9.55 24.69
C PHE A 214 -29.28 -10.79 23.88
N ILE A 215 -29.44 -11.99 24.44
CA ILE A 215 -29.19 -13.24 23.74
C ILE A 215 -30.15 -13.38 22.55
N GLN A 216 -31.46 -13.14 22.77
CA GLN A 216 -32.46 -13.24 21.72
C GLN A 216 -32.16 -12.27 20.56
N LEU A 217 -31.80 -11.02 20.84
CA LEU A 217 -31.41 -10.04 19.83
C LEU A 217 -30.26 -10.53 18.94
N ASN A 218 -29.24 -11.14 19.54
CA ASN A 218 -28.09 -11.63 18.78
C ASN A 218 -28.44 -12.90 17.98
N ILE A 219 -29.29 -13.78 18.52
CA ILE A 219 -29.81 -14.93 17.78
C ILE A 219 -30.59 -14.46 16.55
N ASP A 220 -31.51 -13.51 16.72
CA ASP A 220 -32.36 -13.01 15.63
C ASP A 220 -31.54 -12.33 14.55
N ARG A 221 -30.57 -11.49 14.94
CA ARG A 221 -29.64 -10.84 14.01
C ARG A 221 -28.82 -11.84 13.21
N VAL A 222 -28.31 -12.88 13.88
CA VAL A 222 -27.47 -13.88 13.23
C VAL A 222 -28.26 -14.76 12.29
N ARG A 223 -29.45 -15.22 12.71
CA ARG A 223 -30.38 -15.98 11.86
C ARG A 223 -30.81 -15.19 10.64
N ALA A 224 -31.01 -13.89 10.78
CA ALA A 224 -31.36 -13.00 9.69
C ALA A 224 -30.17 -12.59 8.79
N GLY A 225 -28.99 -13.21 8.96
CA GLY A 225 -27.89 -13.15 7.99
C GLY A 225 -26.69 -12.30 8.39
N LEU A 226 -26.68 -11.68 9.57
CA LEU A 226 -25.53 -10.91 10.06
C LEU A 226 -24.54 -11.80 10.83
N PRO A 227 -23.22 -11.57 10.77
CA PRO A 227 -22.29 -12.28 11.64
C PRO A 227 -22.38 -11.77 13.09
N PRO A 228 -21.97 -12.59 14.08
CA PRO A 228 -21.72 -12.11 15.44
C PRO A 228 -20.70 -10.96 15.45
N HIS A 229 -20.89 -9.96 16.31
CA HIS A 229 -19.87 -8.91 16.49
C HIS A 229 -18.72 -9.40 17.37
N ALA A 230 -17.53 -8.81 17.19
CA ALA A 230 -16.31 -9.25 17.87
C ALA A 230 -16.39 -9.16 19.41
N GLY A 231 -17.19 -8.23 19.94
CA GLY A 231 -17.36 -8.01 21.39
C GLY A 231 -18.38 -8.91 22.08
N LEU A 232 -19.10 -9.77 21.35
CA LEU A 232 -20.26 -10.51 21.85
C LEU A 232 -19.99 -11.28 23.15
N ALA A 233 -18.88 -12.02 23.22
CA ALA A 233 -18.52 -12.80 24.40
C ALA A 233 -18.32 -11.92 25.66
N THR A 234 -17.73 -10.72 25.47
CA THR A 234 -17.52 -9.78 26.57
C THR A 234 -18.83 -9.20 27.06
N ASP A 235 -19.74 -8.90 26.15
CA ASP A 235 -21.07 -8.36 26.46
C ASP A 235 -21.95 -9.40 27.17
N ILE A 236 -21.95 -10.66 26.69
CA ILE A 236 -22.63 -11.78 27.37
C ILE A 236 -22.05 -12.00 28.76
N LYS A 237 -20.73 -12.06 28.91
CA LYS A 237 -20.06 -12.26 30.20
C LYS A 237 -20.43 -11.20 31.23
N ARG A 238 -20.62 -9.94 30.80
CA ARG A 238 -21.10 -8.85 31.65
C ARG A 238 -22.51 -9.15 32.20
N LEU A 239 -23.42 -9.58 31.33
CA LEU A 239 -24.80 -9.87 31.68
C LEU A 239 -24.94 -11.13 32.54
N VAL A 240 -24.22 -12.20 32.21
CA VAL A 240 -24.17 -13.44 33.01
C VAL A 240 -23.74 -13.16 34.44
N LYS A 241 -22.67 -12.37 34.62
CA LYS A 241 -22.18 -11.99 35.95
C LYS A 241 -23.22 -11.22 36.76
N ALA A 242 -23.99 -10.34 36.10
CA ALA A 242 -25.05 -9.57 36.76
C ALA A 242 -26.25 -10.46 37.14
N ALA A 243 -26.58 -11.46 36.32
CA ALA A 243 -27.66 -12.42 36.55
C ALA A 243 -27.31 -13.53 37.55
N GLY A 244 -26.02 -13.74 37.86
CA GLY A 244 -25.57 -14.87 38.68
C GLY A 244 -25.77 -16.23 37.99
N ALA A 245 -25.81 -16.25 36.66
CA ALA A 245 -25.97 -17.46 35.86
C ALA A 245 -24.61 -18.16 35.63
N ASP A 246 -24.65 -19.43 35.21
CA ASP A 246 -23.45 -20.16 34.82
C ASP A 246 -22.97 -19.71 33.43
N GLN A 247 -21.71 -19.25 33.34
CA GLN A 247 -21.15 -18.74 32.09
C GLN A 247 -21.05 -19.81 31.02
N GLN A 248 -20.68 -21.02 31.41
CA GLN A 248 -20.47 -22.11 30.47
C GLN A 248 -21.81 -22.54 29.88
N GLU A 249 -22.84 -22.75 30.71
CA GLU A 249 -24.20 -23.10 30.26
C GLU A 249 -24.75 -22.08 29.24
N ILE A 250 -24.54 -20.79 29.51
CA ILE A 250 -25.01 -19.71 28.63
C ILE A 250 -24.25 -19.67 27.30
N ASP A 251 -22.92 -19.77 27.34
CA ASP A 251 -22.09 -19.79 26.12
C ASP A 251 -22.45 -21.02 25.25
N GLU A 252 -22.66 -22.17 25.89
CA GLU A 252 -23.07 -23.40 25.21
C GLU A 252 -24.46 -23.25 24.54
N ARG A 253 -25.42 -22.63 25.24
CA ARG A 253 -26.76 -22.34 24.71
C ARG A 253 -26.70 -21.38 23.51
N VAL A 254 -25.90 -20.32 23.62
CA VAL A 254 -25.73 -19.33 22.55
C VAL A 254 -25.09 -20.00 21.32
N LEU A 255 -24.02 -20.77 21.50
CA LEU A 255 -23.36 -21.48 20.40
C LEU A 255 -24.32 -22.43 19.68
N ASN A 256 -25.12 -23.21 20.42
CA ASN A 256 -26.12 -24.10 19.84
C ASN A 256 -27.16 -23.36 18.98
N ALA A 257 -27.53 -22.13 19.37
CA ALA A 257 -28.47 -21.31 18.62
C ALA A 257 -27.85 -20.64 17.38
N LEU A 258 -26.57 -20.23 17.45
CA LEU A 258 -25.89 -19.47 16.41
C LEU A 258 -25.23 -20.34 15.32
N LEU A 259 -24.66 -21.48 15.68
CA LEU A 259 -23.91 -22.35 14.75
C LEU A 259 -24.70 -22.83 13.51
N PRO A 260 -26.02 -23.11 13.60
CA PRO A 260 -26.80 -23.49 12.42
C PRO A 260 -26.92 -22.36 11.38
N ALA A 261 -26.72 -21.10 11.74
CA ALA A 261 -26.87 -19.97 10.83
C ALA A 261 -25.78 -19.97 9.74
N ALA A 262 -26.14 -19.56 8.52
CA ALA A 262 -25.18 -19.47 7.41
C ALA A 262 -24.14 -18.34 7.62
N SER A 263 -24.56 -17.25 8.25
CA SER A 263 -23.74 -16.05 8.53
C SER A 263 -22.59 -16.31 9.50
N ILE A 264 -22.62 -17.41 10.26
CA ILE A 264 -21.56 -17.76 11.22
C ILE A 264 -20.20 -17.95 10.56
N GLY A 265 -20.14 -18.34 9.28
CA GLY A 265 -18.90 -18.44 8.51
C GLY A 265 -18.13 -17.11 8.41
N ASN A 266 -18.85 -15.98 8.55
CA ASN A 266 -18.28 -14.63 8.54
C ASN A 266 -17.96 -14.10 9.96
N ALA A 267 -18.08 -14.94 10.99
CA ALA A 267 -17.77 -14.52 12.36
C ALA A 267 -16.27 -14.15 12.50
N PRO A 268 -15.95 -13.06 13.21
CA PRO A 268 -14.58 -12.59 13.36
C PRO A 268 -13.75 -13.57 14.22
N ARG A 269 -12.43 -13.59 14.03
CA ARG A 269 -11.50 -14.41 14.85
C ARG A 269 -11.71 -14.29 16.36
N ALA A 270 -11.99 -13.07 16.84
CA ALA A 270 -12.22 -12.82 18.27
C ALA A 270 -13.42 -13.62 18.83
N PHE A 271 -14.45 -13.86 18.02
CA PHE A 271 -15.61 -14.67 18.40
C PHE A 271 -15.20 -16.12 18.65
N TRP A 272 -14.48 -16.74 17.70
CA TRP A 272 -14.03 -18.13 17.80
C TRP A 272 -13.09 -18.35 18.98
N ASN A 273 -12.10 -17.46 19.14
CA ASN A 273 -11.13 -17.55 20.24
C ASN A 273 -11.80 -17.43 21.61
N SER A 274 -12.77 -16.52 21.76
CA SER A 274 -13.45 -16.30 23.04
C SER A 274 -14.36 -17.46 23.44
N HIS A 275 -14.86 -18.24 22.47
CA HIS A 275 -15.78 -19.36 22.71
C HIS A 275 -15.11 -20.75 22.60
N LEU A 276 -13.79 -20.82 22.44
CA LEU A 276 -13.06 -22.08 22.21
C LEU A 276 -13.28 -23.12 23.33
N ALA A 277 -13.33 -22.68 24.59
CA ALA A 277 -13.58 -23.56 25.73
C ALA A 277 -14.99 -24.17 25.70
N ALA A 278 -16.01 -23.35 25.42
CA ALA A 278 -17.40 -23.80 25.30
C ALA A 278 -17.61 -24.69 24.07
N LEU A 279 -16.98 -24.37 22.94
CA LEU A 279 -16.98 -25.22 21.74
C LEU A 279 -16.36 -26.60 22.02
N THR A 280 -15.21 -26.63 22.70
CA THR A 280 -14.54 -27.88 23.11
C THR A 280 -15.43 -28.73 24.03
N SER A 281 -16.08 -28.09 25.01
CA SER A 281 -17.02 -28.78 25.92
C SER A 281 -18.22 -29.38 25.17
N LEU A 282 -18.88 -28.57 24.34
CA LEU A 282 -20.04 -29.01 23.56
C LEU A 282 -19.69 -30.12 22.57
N ALA A 283 -18.54 -30.01 21.89
CA ALA A 283 -18.11 -31.00 20.90
C ALA A 283 -17.96 -32.40 21.49
N ARG A 284 -17.67 -32.53 22.80
CA ARG A 284 -17.58 -33.84 23.47
C ARG A 284 -18.92 -34.57 23.55
N HIS A 285 -20.04 -33.86 23.56
CA HIS A 285 -21.37 -34.43 23.83
C HIS A 285 -22.39 -34.17 22.70
N ASN A 286 -22.04 -33.38 21.69
CA ASN A 286 -22.94 -33.02 20.59
C ASN A 286 -22.29 -33.33 19.21
N PRO A 287 -22.53 -34.52 18.63
CA PRO A 287 -22.00 -34.90 17.32
C PRO A 287 -22.41 -33.95 16.19
N ALA A 288 -23.63 -33.41 16.22
CA ALA A 288 -24.13 -32.49 15.20
C ALA A 288 -23.32 -31.18 15.14
N LEU A 289 -22.71 -30.77 16.26
CA LEU A 289 -21.82 -29.61 16.29
C LEU A 289 -20.50 -29.89 15.57
N LYS A 290 -19.93 -31.09 15.72
CA LYS A 290 -18.73 -31.49 14.98
C LYS A 290 -18.98 -31.53 13.47
N ASP A 291 -20.14 -32.04 13.05
CA ASP A 291 -20.58 -32.00 11.65
C ASP A 291 -20.67 -30.57 11.12
N ARG A 292 -21.17 -29.65 11.96
CA ARG A 292 -21.24 -28.23 11.59
C ARG A 292 -19.86 -27.59 11.48
N LEU A 293 -18.96 -27.83 12.42
CA LEU A 293 -17.57 -27.31 12.37
C LEU A 293 -16.81 -27.86 11.16
N PHE A 294 -17.02 -29.13 10.82
CA PHE A 294 -16.44 -29.77 9.64
C PHE A 294 -16.93 -29.14 8.32
N THR A 295 -18.22 -28.80 8.22
CA THR A 295 -18.81 -28.17 7.02
C THR A 295 -18.51 -26.68 6.89
N LEU A 296 -17.98 -26.03 7.93
CA LEU A 296 -17.63 -24.61 7.92
C LEU A 296 -16.27 -24.36 7.24
N THR A 297 -16.23 -23.31 6.41
CA THR A 297 -15.00 -22.72 5.88
C THR A 297 -15.07 -21.22 6.15
N PRO A 298 -14.53 -20.74 7.30
CA PRO A 298 -14.74 -19.37 7.73
C PRO A 298 -13.83 -18.38 6.98
N ASP A 299 -14.41 -17.43 6.23
CA ASP A 299 -13.65 -16.46 5.41
C ASP A 299 -12.88 -15.43 6.26
N GLY A 300 -13.45 -15.06 7.42
CA GLY A 300 -12.90 -14.08 8.34
C GLY A 300 -11.73 -14.56 9.23
N VAL A 301 -11.30 -15.82 9.07
CA VAL A 301 -10.27 -16.45 9.92
C VAL A 301 -9.20 -17.10 9.02
N THR A 302 -7.92 -17.01 9.40
CA THR A 302 -6.84 -17.70 8.68
C THR A 302 -6.96 -19.22 8.91
N THR A 303 -6.44 -20.04 8.00
CA THR A 303 -6.43 -21.48 8.25
C THR A 303 -5.51 -21.85 9.42
N ALA A 304 -4.43 -21.09 9.63
CA ALA A 304 -3.57 -21.21 10.80
C ALA A 304 -4.32 -20.99 12.13
N ASP A 305 -5.27 -20.05 12.17
CA ASP A 305 -6.11 -19.79 13.35
C ASP A 305 -7.28 -20.79 13.47
N TRP A 306 -7.75 -21.37 12.35
CA TRP A 306 -8.89 -22.29 12.34
C TRP A 306 -8.52 -23.74 12.69
N LEU A 307 -7.36 -24.22 12.24
CA LEU A 307 -6.90 -25.60 12.55
C LEU A 307 -6.91 -25.88 14.07
N PRO A 308 -6.38 -25.01 14.95
CA PRO A 308 -6.48 -25.20 16.40
C PRO A 308 -7.90 -25.38 16.94
N VAL A 309 -8.91 -24.78 16.32
CA VAL A 309 -10.32 -24.99 16.69
C VAL A 309 -10.76 -26.41 16.36
N LEU A 310 -10.37 -26.92 15.19
CA LEU A 310 -10.65 -28.30 14.78
C LEU A 310 -9.90 -29.32 15.66
N GLU A 311 -8.67 -29.02 16.06
CA GLU A 311 -7.90 -29.82 17.02
C GLU A 311 -8.59 -29.88 18.38
N ALA A 312 -8.91 -28.73 18.96
CA ALA A 312 -9.50 -28.65 20.31
C ALA A 312 -10.87 -29.34 20.39
N THR A 313 -11.64 -29.33 19.30
CA THR A 313 -12.97 -29.96 19.23
C THR A 313 -12.95 -31.43 18.83
N GLY A 314 -11.77 -31.98 18.49
CA GLY A 314 -11.58 -33.36 18.06
C GLY A 314 -12.07 -33.65 16.63
N VAL A 315 -12.41 -32.62 15.85
CA VAL A 315 -12.76 -32.78 14.42
C VAL A 315 -11.52 -33.14 13.61
N ALA A 316 -10.35 -32.57 13.96
CA ALA A 316 -9.08 -32.90 13.34
C ALA A 316 -8.71 -34.37 13.52
N ASP A 317 -8.96 -34.93 14.72
CA ASP A 317 -8.70 -36.34 15.01
C ASP A 317 -9.61 -37.27 14.19
N GLU A 318 -10.90 -36.93 14.04
CA GLU A 318 -11.84 -37.66 13.18
C GLU A 318 -11.42 -37.63 11.70
N LEU A 319 -10.86 -36.51 11.23
CA LEU A 319 -10.31 -36.40 9.87
C LEU A 319 -9.08 -37.30 9.68
N ARG A 320 -8.16 -37.35 10.66
CA ARG A 320 -6.98 -38.23 10.63
C ARG A 320 -7.34 -39.71 10.75
N ALA A 321 -8.37 -40.03 11.53
CA ALA A 321 -8.88 -41.39 11.70
C ALA A 321 -9.62 -41.91 10.45
N GLY A 322 -10.04 -41.02 9.55
CA GLY A 322 -10.83 -41.37 8.37
C GLY A 322 -12.33 -41.54 8.65
N ASP A 323 -12.82 -41.03 9.79
CA ASP A 323 -14.23 -41.08 10.17
C ASP A 323 -15.10 -40.08 9.38
N ARG A 324 -14.45 -39.17 8.64
CA ARG A 324 -15.10 -38.13 7.82
C ARG A 324 -14.54 -38.11 6.40
N ASP A 325 -15.38 -37.72 5.44
CA ASP A 325 -14.94 -37.53 4.06
C ASP A 325 -14.05 -36.27 3.93
N VAL A 326 -12.74 -36.49 3.82
CA VAL A 326 -11.77 -35.39 3.80
C VAL A 326 -11.71 -34.63 2.47
N LEU A 327 -12.18 -35.18 1.34
CA LEU A 327 -11.92 -34.57 0.02
C LEU A 327 -12.65 -33.23 -0.17
N ASP A 328 -13.94 -33.17 0.18
CA ASP A 328 -14.70 -31.91 0.14
C ASP A 328 -14.05 -30.85 1.03
N TRP A 329 -13.58 -31.25 2.21
CA TRP A 329 -12.90 -30.37 3.14
C TRP A 329 -11.60 -29.82 2.56
N ILE A 330 -10.75 -30.70 2.01
CA ILE A 330 -9.49 -30.32 1.35
C ILE A 330 -9.78 -29.35 0.19
N GLN A 331 -10.77 -29.67 -0.65
CA GLN A 331 -11.17 -28.83 -1.79
C GLN A 331 -11.53 -27.40 -1.34
N ARG A 332 -12.37 -27.27 -0.30
CA ARG A 332 -12.79 -25.96 0.23
C ARG A 332 -11.62 -25.16 0.79
N PHE A 333 -10.74 -25.79 1.58
CA PHE A 333 -9.62 -25.09 2.21
C PHE A 333 -8.50 -24.73 1.22
N ILE A 334 -8.15 -25.60 0.27
CA ILE A 334 -7.22 -25.25 -0.81
C ILE A 334 -7.78 -24.10 -1.65
N THR A 335 -9.06 -24.16 -2.02
CA THR A 335 -9.71 -23.09 -2.81
C THR A 335 -9.69 -21.76 -2.06
N LYS A 336 -9.94 -21.77 -0.75
CA LYS A 336 -9.89 -20.57 0.09
C LYS A 336 -8.48 -19.97 0.14
N GLU A 337 -7.47 -20.78 0.42
CA GLU A 337 -6.07 -20.31 0.54
C GLU A 337 -5.52 -19.81 -0.81
N CYS A 338 -5.87 -20.46 -1.92
CA CYS A 338 -5.40 -20.06 -3.25
C CYS A 338 -6.10 -18.78 -3.77
N ARG A 339 -7.31 -18.45 -3.31
CA ARG A 339 -8.03 -17.24 -3.72
C ARG A 339 -7.75 -16.02 -2.84
N GLY A 340 -7.16 -16.22 -1.66
CA GLY A 340 -6.85 -15.14 -0.74
C GLY A 340 -5.67 -14.30 -1.24
N ARG A 341 -5.77 -12.96 -1.16
CA ARG A 341 -4.62 -12.04 -1.27
C ARG A 341 -3.77 -12.04 0.02
N ARG A 342 -3.57 -13.19 0.65
CA ARG A 342 -2.92 -13.29 1.96
C ARG A 342 -1.53 -13.93 1.81
N ASP A 343 -0.54 -13.29 2.40
CA ASP A 343 0.88 -13.54 2.16
C ASP A 343 1.51 -14.65 3.03
N ASP A 344 0.74 -15.32 3.90
CA ASP A 344 1.30 -16.44 4.70
C ASP A 344 1.42 -17.72 3.85
N PHE A 345 2.62 -18.29 3.86
CA PHE A 345 2.92 -19.57 3.23
C PHE A 345 2.15 -20.70 3.94
N PRO A 346 1.42 -21.57 3.22
CA PRO A 346 0.42 -22.46 3.80
C PRO A 346 1.00 -23.73 4.46
N ALA A 347 2.19 -23.65 5.08
CA ALA A 347 2.90 -24.79 5.67
C ALA A 347 2.10 -25.52 6.76
N GLY A 348 1.30 -24.80 7.56
CA GLY A 348 0.45 -25.40 8.58
C GLY A 348 -0.64 -26.29 7.98
N LEU A 349 -1.30 -25.80 6.92
CA LEU A 349 -2.35 -26.54 6.22
C LEU A 349 -1.76 -27.70 5.41
N SER A 350 -0.63 -27.49 4.71
CA SER A 350 0.00 -28.56 3.93
C SER A 350 0.43 -29.72 4.82
N ARG A 351 1.05 -29.45 5.98
CA ARG A 351 1.39 -30.46 6.99
C ARG A 351 0.16 -31.20 7.52
N PHE A 352 -0.94 -30.48 7.76
CA PHE A 352 -2.19 -31.11 8.20
C PHE A 352 -2.75 -32.05 7.12
N ILE A 353 -2.82 -31.60 5.86
CA ILE A 353 -3.29 -32.40 4.73
C ILE A 353 -2.45 -33.67 4.58
N ARG A 354 -1.12 -33.58 4.66
CA ARG A 354 -0.21 -34.74 4.56
C ARG A 354 -0.42 -35.79 5.67
N ALA A 355 -1.01 -35.40 6.79
CA ALA A 355 -1.31 -36.30 7.92
C ALA A 355 -2.68 -37.00 7.80
N LEU A 356 -3.45 -36.73 6.74
CA LEU A 356 -4.75 -37.37 6.50
C LEU A 356 -4.59 -38.76 5.85
N PRO A 357 -5.60 -39.64 5.94
CA PRO A 357 -5.53 -40.97 5.34
C PRO A 357 -5.52 -40.92 3.81
N SER A 358 -4.86 -41.91 3.18
CA SER A 358 -4.84 -42.08 1.72
C SER A 358 -6.26 -42.06 1.13
N GLN A 359 -6.41 -41.37 0.01
CA GLN A 359 -7.63 -41.19 -0.77
C GLN A 359 -7.49 -41.84 -2.16
N ALA A 360 -6.70 -42.91 -2.25
CA ALA A 360 -6.47 -43.66 -3.48
C ALA A 360 -7.78 -44.02 -4.20
N GLY A 361 -7.81 -43.80 -5.52
CA GLY A 361 -8.96 -44.09 -6.38
C GLY A 361 -10.07 -43.03 -6.37
N ARG A 362 -9.94 -41.95 -5.59
CA ARG A 362 -10.88 -40.82 -5.57
C ARG A 362 -10.29 -39.61 -6.32
N THR A 363 -11.15 -38.68 -6.73
CA THR A 363 -10.75 -37.46 -7.46
C THR A 363 -11.08 -36.21 -6.65
N LEU A 364 -10.12 -35.28 -6.56
CA LEU A 364 -10.24 -33.94 -6.00
C LEU A 364 -10.37 -32.92 -7.14
N GLU A 365 -11.48 -32.19 -7.20
CA GLU A 365 -11.73 -31.21 -8.26
C GLU A 365 -11.42 -29.78 -7.77
N LEU A 366 -10.55 -29.06 -8.47
CA LEU A 366 -10.15 -27.69 -8.14
C LEU A 366 -10.48 -26.75 -9.29
N THR A 367 -11.39 -25.79 -9.10
CA THR A 367 -11.67 -24.74 -10.09
C THR A 367 -10.89 -23.46 -9.77
N LEU A 368 -9.63 -23.43 -10.22
CA LEU A 368 -8.65 -22.38 -9.95
C LEU A 368 -7.81 -22.10 -11.22
N ARG A 369 -7.33 -20.86 -11.38
CA ARG A 369 -6.29 -20.57 -12.39
C ARG A 369 -4.99 -21.21 -11.93
N TYR A 370 -4.18 -21.78 -12.83
CA TYR A 370 -2.89 -22.37 -12.43
C TYR A 370 -2.02 -21.40 -11.64
N PHE A 371 -1.99 -20.13 -12.06
CA PHE A 371 -1.30 -19.04 -11.38
C PHE A 371 -1.70 -18.80 -9.91
N ASP A 372 -2.92 -19.16 -9.52
CA ASP A 372 -3.42 -19.02 -8.14
C ASP A 372 -3.14 -20.27 -7.29
N VAL A 373 -2.89 -21.42 -7.92
CA VAL A 373 -2.68 -22.68 -7.21
C VAL A 373 -1.31 -22.66 -6.55
N LYS A 374 -1.29 -22.75 -5.22
CA LYS A 374 -0.05 -22.84 -4.44
C LYS A 374 0.59 -24.24 -4.59
N PRO A 375 1.81 -24.36 -5.14
CA PRO A 375 2.47 -25.67 -5.37
C PRO A 375 2.57 -26.53 -4.10
N GLU A 376 2.85 -25.91 -2.95
CA GLU A 376 2.92 -26.59 -1.64
C GLU A 376 1.62 -27.32 -1.26
N LEU A 377 0.46 -26.72 -1.54
CA LEU A 377 -0.84 -27.33 -1.24
C LEU A 377 -1.23 -28.40 -2.25
N LEU A 378 -0.86 -28.21 -3.52
CA LEU A 378 -1.07 -29.21 -4.55
C LEU A 378 -0.23 -30.47 -4.27
N ASP A 379 1.04 -30.30 -3.92
CA ASP A 379 1.93 -31.38 -3.52
C ASP A 379 1.40 -32.14 -2.28
N ALA A 380 0.88 -31.42 -1.28
CA ALA A 380 0.25 -32.03 -0.11
C ALA A 380 -1.04 -32.81 -0.44
N ALA A 381 -1.85 -32.33 -1.37
CA ALA A 381 -3.04 -33.07 -1.82
C ALA A 381 -2.66 -34.34 -2.59
N LEU A 382 -1.65 -34.25 -3.46
CA LEU A 382 -1.14 -35.38 -4.23
C LEU A 382 -0.49 -36.44 -3.35
N SER A 383 0.07 -36.07 -2.19
CA SER A 383 0.62 -37.06 -1.24
C SER A 383 -0.43 -37.96 -0.59
N LEU A 384 -1.72 -37.66 -0.77
CA LEU A 384 -2.82 -38.53 -0.34
C LEU A 384 -3.21 -39.57 -1.41
N GLU A 385 -2.45 -39.71 -2.50
CA GLU A 385 -2.69 -40.68 -3.58
C GLU A 385 -4.04 -40.49 -4.32
N CYS A 386 -4.72 -39.36 -4.11
CA CYS A 386 -5.90 -39.01 -4.89
C CYS A 386 -5.52 -38.47 -6.27
N ARG A 387 -6.43 -38.59 -7.23
CA ARG A 387 -6.31 -37.88 -8.50
C ARG A 387 -6.73 -36.43 -8.30
N VAL A 388 -5.91 -35.45 -8.67
CA VAL A 388 -6.30 -34.04 -8.62
C VAL A 388 -6.66 -33.57 -10.03
N GLN A 389 -7.85 -33.00 -10.23
CA GLN A 389 -8.28 -32.40 -11.51
C GLN A 389 -8.44 -30.89 -11.35
N ILE A 390 -7.61 -30.12 -12.04
CA ILE A 390 -7.65 -28.66 -12.02
C ILE A 390 -8.41 -28.15 -13.25
N HIS A 391 -9.56 -27.52 -13.02
CA HIS A 391 -10.34 -26.82 -14.04
C HIS A 391 -9.90 -25.35 -14.09
N ASN A 392 -9.02 -25.02 -15.04
CA ASN A 392 -8.52 -23.65 -15.24
C ASN A 392 -9.54 -22.82 -16.04
N PRO A 393 -10.17 -21.77 -15.45
CA PRO A 393 -11.14 -20.94 -16.14
C PRO A 393 -10.51 -19.87 -17.05
N SER A 394 -9.18 -19.71 -17.04
CA SER A 394 -8.45 -18.69 -17.81
C SER A 394 -8.11 -19.17 -19.21
N THR A 395 -8.23 -18.29 -20.20
CA THR A 395 -7.71 -18.48 -21.57
C THR A 395 -6.23 -18.15 -21.69
N TRP A 396 -5.65 -17.46 -20.70
CA TRP A 396 -4.25 -17.09 -20.64
C TRP A 396 -3.43 -18.21 -20.00
N SER A 397 -2.34 -18.62 -20.65
CA SER A 397 -1.47 -19.74 -20.25
C SER A 397 -0.44 -19.34 -19.18
N TYR A 398 -0.89 -18.86 -18.02
CA TYR A 398 0.00 -18.69 -16.89
C TYR A 398 0.25 -20.03 -16.21
N ASP A 399 1.51 -20.37 -15.95
CA ASP A 399 1.94 -21.57 -15.24
C ASP A 399 1.87 -21.38 -13.70
N PHE A 400 2.27 -22.39 -12.93
CA PHE A 400 2.30 -22.28 -11.46
C PHE A 400 3.37 -21.29 -11.00
N ARG A 401 3.07 -20.52 -9.93
CA ARG A 401 4.07 -19.64 -9.30
C ARG A 401 4.81 -20.36 -8.18
N LEU A 402 6.13 -20.50 -8.35
CA LEU A 402 7.02 -21.10 -7.35
C LEU A 402 7.74 -20.07 -6.46
N TRP A 403 7.58 -18.77 -6.70
CA TRP A 403 8.23 -17.72 -5.92
C TRP A 403 7.91 -17.79 -4.41
N GLU A 404 6.64 -17.96 -4.03
CA GLU A 404 6.26 -18.11 -2.62
C GLU A 404 6.92 -19.34 -1.96
N TRP A 405 7.10 -20.42 -2.72
CA TRP A 405 7.76 -21.64 -2.24
C TRP A 405 9.26 -21.44 -2.05
N VAL A 406 9.93 -20.73 -2.96
CA VAL A 406 11.39 -20.55 -2.88
C VAL A 406 11.81 -19.59 -1.76
N CYS A 407 10.92 -18.68 -1.36
CA CYS A 407 11.19 -17.68 -0.32
C CYS A 407 10.92 -18.14 1.12
N ASP A 408 10.25 -19.28 1.35
CA ASP A 408 9.88 -19.73 2.71
C ASP A 408 10.60 -21.02 3.11
N ASP A 409 11.32 -21.02 4.23
CA ASP A 409 12.11 -22.18 4.70
C ASP A 409 11.27 -23.34 5.22
N ARG A 410 9.95 -23.17 5.40
CA ARG A 410 9.02 -24.23 5.81
C ARG A 410 8.55 -25.09 4.64
N ARG A 411 9.07 -24.84 3.43
CA ARG A 411 8.79 -25.51 2.15
C ARG A 411 8.97 -27.03 2.17
N SER A 412 8.13 -27.76 1.43
CA SER A 412 8.37 -29.18 1.11
C SER A 412 9.30 -29.32 -0.12
N ASP A 413 9.67 -30.55 -0.46
CA ASP A 413 10.52 -30.87 -1.60
C ASP A 413 9.80 -30.91 -2.96
N LEU A 414 8.46 -30.84 -2.97
CA LEU A 414 7.57 -30.97 -4.13
C LEU A 414 7.61 -32.33 -4.86
N SER A 415 8.01 -33.41 -4.19
CA SER A 415 8.19 -34.73 -4.81
C SER A 415 6.91 -35.32 -5.41
N HIS A 416 5.74 -35.09 -4.80
CA HIS A 416 4.47 -35.62 -5.32
C HIS A 416 3.96 -34.81 -6.51
N LEU A 417 4.18 -33.49 -6.51
CA LEU A 417 3.93 -32.64 -7.66
C LEU A 417 4.79 -33.05 -8.86
N ALA A 418 6.09 -33.31 -8.64
CA ALA A 418 7.03 -33.75 -9.67
C ALA A 418 6.68 -35.11 -10.30
N ALA A 419 6.02 -35.99 -9.54
CA ALA A 419 5.54 -37.28 -10.00
C ALA A 419 4.12 -37.24 -10.64
N SER A 420 3.46 -36.09 -10.65
CA SER A 420 2.06 -35.97 -11.08
C SER A 420 1.87 -35.61 -12.57
N GLU A 421 0.62 -35.64 -13.05
CA GLU A 421 0.24 -35.15 -14.38
C GLU A 421 0.50 -33.64 -14.58
N TYR A 422 0.75 -32.90 -13.48
CA TYR A 422 1.04 -31.47 -13.52
C TYR A 422 2.53 -31.14 -13.55
N ALA A 423 3.41 -32.14 -13.55
CA ALA A 423 4.86 -31.95 -13.47
C ALA A 423 5.40 -31.04 -14.58
N ASP A 424 4.91 -31.18 -15.82
CA ASP A 424 5.38 -30.33 -16.94
C ASP A 424 4.89 -28.88 -16.82
N THR A 425 3.74 -28.65 -16.17
CA THR A 425 3.24 -27.30 -15.88
C THR A 425 4.01 -26.66 -14.71
N ALA A 426 4.35 -27.46 -13.69
CA ALA A 426 5.21 -27.02 -12.58
C ALA A 426 6.65 -26.76 -13.02
N ALA A 427 7.19 -27.58 -13.92
CA ALA A 427 8.51 -27.40 -14.51
C ALA A 427 8.59 -26.07 -15.27
N ARG A 428 7.58 -25.72 -16.09
CA ARG A 428 7.54 -24.42 -16.78
C ARG A 428 7.51 -23.22 -15.82
N GLY A 429 6.85 -23.35 -14.67
CA GLY A 429 6.87 -22.35 -13.61
C GLY A 429 8.25 -22.12 -12.95
N LEU A 430 9.26 -22.96 -13.23
CA LEU A 430 10.62 -22.75 -12.74
C LEU A 430 11.37 -21.61 -13.46
N GLU A 431 10.90 -21.18 -14.63
CA GLU A 431 11.58 -20.18 -15.47
C GLU A 431 11.84 -18.86 -14.70
N ASP A 432 10.88 -18.44 -13.88
CA ASP A 432 10.96 -17.21 -13.08
C ASP A 432 11.83 -17.34 -11.81
N VAL A 433 12.19 -18.57 -11.39
CA VAL A 433 12.95 -18.81 -10.13
C VAL A 433 14.36 -19.34 -10.36
N ILE A 434 14.64 -20.03 -11.46
CA ILE A 434 15.97 -20.60 -11.75
C ILE A 434 17.04 -19.49 -11.82
N ARG A 435 16.67 -18.31 -12.34
CA ARG A 435 17.60 -17.18 -12.49
C ARG A 435 18.26 -16.78 -11.16
N ASP A 436 17.48 -16.72 -10.10
CA ASP A 436 17.91 -16.16 -8.81
C ASP A 436 18.03 -17.20 -7.69
N HIS A 437 17.47 -18.39 -7.87
CA HIS A 437 17.34 -19.41 -6.80
C HIS A 437 17.68 -20.84 -7.23
N LEU A 438 18.51 -21.02 -8.27
CA LEU A 438 18.93 -22.35 -8.75
C LEU A 438 19.52 -23.24 -7.64
N SER A 439 20.24 -22.69 -6.66
CA SER A 439 20.80 -23.44 -5.54
C SER A 439 19.72 -24.09 -4.67
N ILE A 440 18.59 -23.42 -4.45
CA ILE A 440 17.44 -23.93 -3.69
C ILE A 440 16.73 -25.01 -4.51
N VAL A 441 16.54 -24.80 -5.82
CA VAL A 441 15.95 -25.81 -6.73
C VAL A 441 16.81 -27.09 -6.76
N LEU A 442 18.14 -26.96 -6.73
CA LEU A 442 19.08 -28.07 -6.66
C LEU A 442 19.22 -28.73 -5.28
N ALA A 443 18.62 -28.16 -4.23
CA ALA A 443 18.72 -28.68 -2.87
C ALA A 443 17.67 -29.75 -2.54
N HIS A 444 16.55 -29.77 -3.26
CA HIS A 444 15.41 -30.64 -2.96
C HIS A 444 15.09 -31.62 -4.09
N GLU A 445 14.70 -32.84 -3.74
CA GLU A 445 14.52 -33.93 -4.71
C GLU A 445 13.43 -33.65 -5.75
N GLY A 446 12.22 -33.29 -5.32
CA GLY A 446 11.11 -33.02 -6.24
C GLY A 446 11.38 -31.82 -7.16
N SER A 447 11.97 -30.74 -6.65
CA SER A 447 12.36 -29.59 -7.48
C SER A 447 13.47 -29.93 -8.47
N ARG A 448 14.41 -30.82 -8.13
CA ARG A 448 15.38 -31.35 -9.10
C ARG A 448 14.71 -32.14 -10.21
N GLN A 449 13.74 -33.00 -9.90
CA GLN A 449 12.98 -33.73 -10.92
C GLN A 449 12.21 -32.78 -11.86
N LEU A 450 11.63 -31.70 -11.34
CA LEU A 450 11.03 -30.64 -12.15
C LEU A 450 12.08 -29.92 -13.01
N LEU A 451 13.26 -29.66 -12.47
CA LEU A 451 14.38 -29.05 -13.18
C LEU A 451 14.85 -29.92 -14.35
N HIS A 452 15.01 -31.24 -14.17
CA HIS A 452 15.31 -32.18 -15.26
C HIS A 452 14.29 -32.09 -16.39
N ARG A 453 12.99 -32.03 -16.06
CA ARG A 453 11.92 -31.86 -17.07
C ARG A 453 12.02 -30.53 -17.81
N TRP A 454 12.28 -29.45 -17.08
CA TRP A 454 12.44 -28.12 -17.66
C TRP A 454 13.69 -28.03 -18.53
N ALA A 455 14.79 -28.68 -18.12
CA ALA A 455 16.08 -28.63 -18.81
C ALA A 455 16.14 -29.41 -20.13
N ARG A 456 15.18 -30.32 -20.37
CA ARG A 456 15.09 -31.04 -21.65
C ARG A 456 15.04 -30.08 -22.82
N THR A 457 15.86 -30.38 -23.84
CA THR A 457 15.91 -29.58 -25.05
C THR A 457 14.55 -29.58 -25.75
N ARG A 458 14.10 -28.40 -26.17
CA ARG A 458 12.92 -28.21 -27.02
C ARG A 458 13.24 -28.39 -28.51
N LEU A 459 14.51 -28.64 -28.86
CA LEU A 459 14.97 -28.79 -30.22
C LEU A 459 14.68 -30.19 -30.78
N THR A 460 14.40 -30.23 -32.08
CA THR A 460 14.18 -31.45 -32.85
C THR A 460 15.06 -31.44 -34.10
N ALA A 461 15.09 -32.55 -34.84
CA ALA A 461 15.84 -32.64 -36.09
C ALA A 461 15.45 -31.56 -37.12
N ASP A 462 14.23 -31.03 -37.06
CA ASP A 462 13.73 -29.99 -37.96
C ASP A 462 13.87 -28.56 -37.40
N SER A 463 14.38 -28.40 -36.17
CA SER A 463 14.56 -27.09 -35.55
C SER A 463 15.56 -26.22 -36.32
N THR A 464 15.25 -24.92 -36.37
CA THR A 464 16.00 -23.89 -37.08
C THR A 464 17.15 -23.33 -36.23
N ALA A 465 18.02 -22.54 -36.86
CA ALA A 465 19.06 -21.82 -36.12
C ALA A 465 18.50 -20.77 -35.13
N ALA A 466 17.33 -20.21 -35.42
CA ALA A 466 16.65 -19.29 -34.51
C ALA A 466 16.12 -20.04 -33.27
N ASP A 467 15.58 -21.25 -33.46
CA ASP A 467 15.13 -22.09 -32.33
C ASP A 467 16.30 -22.47 -31.43
N PHE A 468 17.46 -22.82 -32.01
CA PHE A 468 18.69 -23.08 -31.24
C PHE A 468 19.12 -21.88 -30.39
N ALA A 469 19.01 -20.66 -30.94
CA ALA A 469 19.36 -19.44 -30.22
C ALA A 469 18.48 -19.21 -28.99
N LEU A 470 17.17 -19.37 -29.14
CA LEU A 470 16.20 -19.24 -28.04
C LEU A 470 16.42 -20.32 -26.97
N GLU A 471 16.76 -21.53 -27.39
CA GLU A 471 17.02 -22.61 -26.45
C GLU A 471 18.36 -22.43 -25.70
N LEU A 472 19.39 -21.91 -26.38
CA LEU A 472 20.66 -21.53 -25.75
C LEU A 472 20.44 -20.46 -24.66
N GLU A 473 19.66 -19.43 -24.96
CA GLU A 473 19.34 -18.36 -24.00
C GLU A 473 18.62 -18.93 -22.77
N ARG A 474 17.66 -19.82 -22.98
CA ARG A 474 16.90 -20.46 -21.91
C ARG A 474 17.78 -21.33 -21.00
N LEU A 475 18.68 -22.12 -21.57
CA LEU A 475 19.50 -23.09 -20.83
C LEU A 475 20.82 -22.51 -20.30
N ALA A 476 21.21 -21.29 -20.73
CA ALA A 476 22.49 -20.68 -20.36
C ALA A 476 22.75 -20.66 -18.85
N GLY A 477 21.71 -20.38 -18.04
CA GLY A 477 21.80 -20.34 -16.58
C GLY A 477 22.13 -21.68 -15.90
N LEU A 478 22.06 -22.82 -16.63
CA LEU A 478 22.36 -24.15 -16.10
C LEU A 478 23.83 -24.56 -16.27
N TYR A 479 24.65 -23.75 -16.93
CA TYR A 479 26.08 -24.04 -17.15
C TYR A 479 26.97 -23.70 -15.93
N SER A 480 26.46 -23.85 -14.72
CA SER A 480 27.28 -23.84 -13.50
C SER A 480 27.85 -25.23 -13.22
N PRO A 481 28.99 -25.39 -12.51
CA PRO A 481 29.59 -26.70 -12.26
C PRO A 481 28.62 -27.72 -11.61
N ARG A 482 27.85 -27.26 -10.61
CA ARG A 482 26.87 -28.11 -9.90
C ARG A 482 25.68 -28.49 -10.78
N ALA A 483 25.08 -27.53 -11.50
CA ALA A 483 23.93 -27.80 -12.36
C ALA A 483 24.31 -28.67 -13.57
N ARG A 484 25.49 -28.45 -14.17
CA ARG A 484 25.99 -29.30 -15.25
C ARG A 484 26.22 -30.75 -14.82
N THR A 485 26.68 -30.95 -13.59
CA THR A 485 26.86 -32.30 -13.03
C THR A 485 25.51 -32.99 -12.85
N GLU A 486 24.51 -32.27 -12.35
CA GLU A 486 23.15 -32.81 -12.16
C GLU A 486 22.44 -33.09 -13.51
N LEU A 487 22.54 -32.17 -14.48
CA LEU A 487 21.80 -32.18 -15.75
C LEU A 487 22.68 -32.61 -16.94
N ALA A 488 23.65 -33.48 -16.70
CA ALA A 488 24.66 -33.84 -17.69
C ALA A 488 24.04 -34.44 -18.96
N GLU A 489 22.99 -35.26 -18.81
CA GLU A 489 22.30 -35.90 -19.92
C GLU A 489 21.53 -34.87 -20.77
N GLU A 490 20.69 -34.04 -20.15
CA GLU A 490 19.87 -33.04 -20.84
C GLU A 490 20.71 -31.99 -21.56
N LEU A 491 21.79 -31.51 -20.92
CA LEU A 491 22.69 -30.55 -21.54
C LEU A 491 23.48 -31.19 -22.69
N SER A 492 23.90 -32.46 -22.56
CA SER A 492 24.56 -33.17 -23.66
C SER A 492 23.64 -33.36 -24.87
N GLU A 493 22.35 -33.60 -24.65
CA GLU A 493 21.35 -33.71 -25.71
C GLU A 493 21.16 -32.38 -26.46
N PHE A 494 21.08 -31.26 -25.73
CA PHE A 494 21.07 -29.92 -26.34
C PHE A 494 22.37 -29.63 -27.12
N GLU A 495 23.53 -29.95 -26.52
CA GLU A 495 24.85 -29.72 -27.12
C GLU A 495 25.04 -30.47 -28.44
N ALA A 496 24.38 -31.61 -28.64
CA ALA A 496 24.41 -32.35 -29.91
C ALA A 496 23.82 -31.58 -31.10
N PHE A 497 22.98 -30.56 -30.87
CA PHE A 497 22.45 -29.68 -31.92
C PHE A 497 23.41 -28.56 -32.32
N ALA A 498 24.51 -28.35 -31.58
CA ALA A 498 25.45 -27.25 -31.79
C ALA A 498 26.49 -27.53 -32.88
N ASP A 499 26.08 -28.10 -34.01
CA ASP A 499 26.91 -28.24 -35.21
C ASP A 499 26.79 -26.96 -36.07
N PRO A 500 27.85 -26.15 -36.17
CA PRO A 500 27.80 -24.90 -36.93
C PRO A 500 27.51 -25.12 -38.43
N ALA A 501 27.90 -26.27 -39.00
CA ALA A 501 27.66 -26.60 -40.40
C ALA A 501 26.20 -26.95 -40.66
N GLU A 502 25.61 -27.78 -39.81
CA GLU A 502 24.20 -28.16 -39.93
C GLU A 502 23.27 -26.96 -39.68
N LEU A 503 23.52 -26.17 -38.63
CA LEU A 503 22.74 -24.97 -38.32
C LEU A 503 22.83 -23.92 -39.45
N THR A 504 24.03 -23.70 -40.00
CA THR A 504 24.22 -22.76 -41.13
C THR A 504 23.50 -23.24 -42.38
N ALA A 505 23.62 -24.52 -42.73
CA ALA A 505 22.93 -25.09 -43.89
C ALA A 505 21.39 -25.03 -43.75
N LYS A 506 20.85 -25.26 -42.55
CA LYS A 506 19.41 -25.08 -42.26
C LYS A 506 18.96 -23.64 -42.44
N ALA A 507 19.69 -22.69 -41.85
CA ALA A 507 19.33 -21.27 -41.93
C ALA A 507 19.36 -20.72 -43.37
N ILE A 508 20.32 -21.18 -44.19
CA ILE A 508 20.38 -20.82 -45.61
C ILE A 508 19.16 -21.39 -46.38
N ARG A 509 18.71 -22.61 -46.05
CA ARG A 509 17.52 -23.23 -46.66
C ARG A 509 16.22 -22.49 -46.33
N ASP A 510 16.13 -21.90 -45.12
CA ASP A 510 14.95 -21.15 -44.64
C ASP A 510 14.85 -19.72 -45.17
N THR A 511 15.93 -19.18 -45.73
CA THR A 511 15.93 -17.83 -46.30
C THR A 511 15.01 -17.81 -47.53
N ARG A 512 13.84 -17.16 -47.43
CA ARG A 512 12.84 -17.13 -48.53
C ARG A 512 13.47 -16.59 -49.82
N GLY A 513 13.64 -17.43 -50.86
CA GLY A 513 13.70 -16.88 -52.23
C GLY A 513 14.37 -17.64 -53.39
N SER A 514 15.18 -18.70 -53.22
CA SER A 514 15.91 -19.25 -54.38
C SER A 514 15.91 -20.78 -54.46
N THR A 515 15.65 -21.34 -55.65
CA THR A 515 15.81 -22.79 -55.95
C THR A 515 17.23 -23.28 -55.71
N ARG A 516 18.22 -22.37 -55.71
CA ARG A 516 19.65 -22.67 -55.51
C ARG A 516 20.04 -22.96 -54.06
N MET A 517 19.24 -22.51 -53.09
CA MET A 517 19.55 -22.67 -51.66
C MET A 517 18.97 -23.96 -51.06
N ARG A 518 17.88 -24.48 -51.64
CA ARG A 518 17.20 -25.71 -51.19
C ARG A 518 18.08 -26.97 -51.10
N PRO A 519 19.05 -27.22 -52.01
CA PRO A 519 19.87 -28.43 -51.95
C PRO A 519 21.10 -28.33 -51.03
N ILE A 520 21.38 -27.18 -50.40
CA ILE A 520 22.58 -26.98 -49.57
C ILE A 520 22.52 -27.85 -48.32
N ARG A 521 23.63 -28.57 -48.05
CA ARG A 521 23.85 -29.45 -46.89
C ARG A 521 25.00 -28.95 -46.02
N ALA A 522 25.16 -29.52 -44.83
CA ALA A 522 26.27 -29.20 -43.92
C ALA A 522 27.65 -29.35 -44.59
N GLU A 523 27.82 -30.36 -45.44
CA GLU A 523 29.07 -30.59 -46.19
C GLU A 523 29.41 -29.47 -47.18
N ASP A 524 28.39 -28.78 -47.73
CA ASP A 524 28.58 -27.72 -48.72
C ASP A 524 29.04 -26.40 -48.09
N VAL A 525 28.73 -26.16 -46.81
CA VAL A 525 29.07 -24.90 -46.10
C VAL A 525 30.45 -24.93 -45.44
N ALA A 526 31.19 -26.04 -45.52
CA ALA A 526 32.50 -26.21 -44.87
C ALA A 526 33.51 -25.13 -45.31
N ASP A 527 33.56 -24.84 -46.61
CA ASP A 527 34.42 -23.78 -47.18
C ASP A 527 34.03 -22.39 -46.67
N LEU A 528 32.74 -22.14 -46.45
CA LEU A 528 32.25 -20.86 -45.91
C LEU A 528 32.65 -20.71 -44.44
N LEU A 529 32.43 -21.75 -43.63
CA LEU A 529 32.80 -21.75 -42.21
C LEU A 529 34.31 -21.61 -42.00
N ALA A 530 35.13 -22.26 -42.83
CA ALA A 530 36.59 -22.17 -42.75
C ALA A 530 37.15 -20.77 -43.06
N THR A 531 36.36 -19.92 -43.73
CA THR A 531 36.75 -18.52 -44.03
C THR A 531 36.25 -17.52 -43.00
N LEU A 532 35.42 -17.95 -42.04
CA LEU A 532 34.96 -17.08 -40.96
C LEU A 532 36.16 -16.60 -40.13
N PRO A 533 36.10 -15.36 -39.63
CA PRO A 533 37.12 -14.88 -38.71
C PRO A 533 37.15 -15.75 -37.45
N ASP A 534 38.30 -15.75 -36.77
CA ASP A 534 38.39 -16.30 -35.42
C ASP A 534 37.28 -15.70 -34.55
N TRP A 535 36.80 -16.49 -33.59
CA TRP A 535 35.76 -16.02 -32.68
C TRP A 535 36.20 -14.71 -32.08
N SER A 536 35.42 -13.67 -32.37
CA SER A 536 35.57 -12.39 -31.74
C SER A 536 34.25 -12.00 -31.09
N PRO A 537 34.35 -11.36 -29.94
CA PRO A 537 33.41 -10.45 -29.33
C PRO A 537 32.58 -9.59 -30.28
N GLU A 538 33.17 -8.60 -30.93
CA GLU A 538 32.43 -7.65 -31.72
C GLU A 538 31.98 -8.29 -33.03
N GLU A 539 30.72 -8.10 -33.43
CA GLU A 539 30.33 -8.42 -34.81
C GLU A 539 31.15 -7.48 -35.72
N PRO A 540 31.94 -8.00 -36.67
CA PRO A 540 32.83 -7.17 -37.46
C PRO A 540 32.04 -6.04 -38.16
N LYS A 541 32.60 -4.84 -38.29
CA LYS A 541 31.87 -3.73 -38.97
C LYS A 541 31.56 -4.03 -40.44
N LYS A 542 32.30 -4.95 -41.06
CA LYS A 542 32.11 -5.43 -42.44
C LYS A 542 32.47 -6.90 -42.53
N LEU A 543 31.69 -7.65 -43.31
CA LEU A 543 31.98 -9.05 -43.58
C LEU A 543 33.31 -9.18 -44.35
N PRO A 544 34.26 -10.05 -43.93
CA PRO A 544 35.53 -10.22 -44.62
C PRO A 544 35.35 -10.63 -46.08
N LYS A 545 36.14 -10.03 -46.98
CA LYS A 545 36.10 -10.37 -48.43
C LYS A 545 36.23 -11.88 -48.71
N PRO A 546 37.05 -12.66 -47.98
CA PRO A 546 37.11 -14.11 -48.16
C PRO A 546 35.78 -14.83 -47.85
N VAL A 547 35.01 -14.36 -46.86
CA VAL A 547 33.69 -14.91 -46.51
C VAL A 547 32.68 -14.62 -47.61
N ILE A 548 32.69 -13.40 -48.16
CA ILE A 548 31.85 -13.03 -49.31
C ILE A 548 32.19 -13.91 -50.52
N ALA A 549 33.48 -14.09 -50.83
CA ALA A 549 33.93 -14.94 -51.93
C ALA A 549 33.59 -16.44 -51.72
N ALA A 550 33.57 -16.92 -50.48
CA ALA A 550 33.11 -18.27 -50.16
C ALA A 550 31.59 -18.41 -50.33
N ALA A 551 30.81 -17.40 -49.91
CA ALA A 551 29.36 -17.36 -50.13
C ALA A 551 29.01 -17.26 -51.63
N GLU A 552 29.77 -16.50 -52.43
CA GLU A 552 29.62 -16.44 -53.89
C GLU A 552 29.83 -17.81 -54.55
N ARG A 553 30.87 -18.54 -54.13
CA ARG A 553 31.15 -19.91 -54.60
C ARG A 553 30.06 -20.90 -54.20
N LEU A 554 29.58 -20.82 -52.96
CA LEU A 554 28.50 -21.67 -52.44
C LEU A 554 27.18 -21.46 -53.20
N LEU A 555 26.82 -20.20 -53.47
CA LEU A 555 25.52 -19.85 -54.06
C LEU A 555 25.54 -19.78 -55.61
N GLY A 556 26.73 -19.77 -56.23
CA GLY A 556 26.90 -19.61 -57.67
C GLY A 556 26.34 -18.27 -58.19
N THR A 557 26.45 -17.20 -57.41
CA THR A 557 25.96 -15.86 -57.74
C THR A 557 26.87 -14.79 -57.12
N THR A 558 26.93 -13.62 -57.76
CA THR A 558 27.63 -12.43 -57.26
C THR A 558 26.66 -11.36 -56.76
N ASP A 559 25.38 -11.70 -56.58
CA ASP A 559 24.37 -10.79 -56.02
C ASP A 559 24.73 -10.44 -54.56
N PRO A 560 25.12 -9.18 -54.28
CA PRO A 560 25.59 -8.77 -52.96
C PRO A 560 24.52 -8.93 -51.88
N ALA A 561 23.23 -8.77 -52.21
CA ALA A 561 22.15 -8.91 -51.23
C ALA A 561 22.07 -10.34 -50.67
N LEU A 562 22.33 -11.34 -51.52
CA LEU A 562 22.24 -12.75 -51.14
C LEU A 562 23.53 -13.26 -50.48
N THR A 563 24.68 -12.92 -51.06
CA THR A 563 25.99 -13.43 -50.60
C THR A 563 26.41 -12.81 -49.27
N VAL A 564 26.13 -11.52 -49.06
CA VAL A 564 26.40 -10.83 -47.78
C VAL A 564 25.47 -11.36 -46.69
N THR A 565 24.19 -11.58 -46.99
CA THR A 565 23.23 -12.14 -46.02
C THR A 565 23.64 -13.53 -45.56
N VAL A 566 24.00 -14.43 -46.47
CA VAL A 566 24.45 -15.80 -46.11
C VAL A 566 25.75 -15.77 -45.31
N GLY A 567 26.68 -14.87 -45.64
CA GLY A 567 27.91 -14.72 -44.87
C GLY A 567 27.67 -14.20 -43.44
N TRP A 568 26.77 -13.22 -43.26
CA TRP A 568 26.34 -12.77 -41.92
C TRP A 568 25.64 -13.87 -41.13
N LEU A 569 24.78 -14.64 -41.79
CA LEU A 569 24.05 -15.74 -41.17
C LEU A 569 25.00 -16.81 -40.64
N ALA A 570 25.97 -17.24 -41.46
CA ALA A 570 27.00 -18.20 -41.06
C ALA A 570 27.84 -17.68 -39.89
N LEU A 571 28.19 -16.39 -39.90
CA LEU A 571 28.95 -15.76 -38.82
C LEU A 571 28.16 -15.74 -37.50
N ARG A 572 26.88 -15.33 -37.52
CA ARG A 572 26.03 -15.29 -36.33
C ARG A 572 25.81 -16.66 -35.71
N ILE A 573 25.57 -17.68 -36.54
CA ILE A 573 25.40 -19.07 -36.09
C ILE A 573 26.70 -19.61 -35.48
N ASN A 574 27.83 -19.38 -36.14
CA ASN A 574 29.13 -19.78 -35.59
C ASN A 574 29.38 -19.09 -34.23
N ARG A 575 29.02 -17.82 -34.07
CA ARG A 575 29.15 -17.10 -32.80
C ARG A 575 28.30 -17.72 -31.69
N GLN A 576 27.06 -18.14 -31.96
CA GLN A 576 26.19 -18.82 -30.99
C GLN A 576 26.78 -20.17 -30.53
N VAL A 577 27.33 -20.95 -31.45
CA VAL A 577 28.02 -22.22 -31.11
C VAL A 577 29.27 -21.96 -30.27
N GLN A 578 30.02 -20.90 -30.55
CA GLN A 578 31.20 -20.53 -29.75
C GLN A 578 30.82 -20.01 -28.36
N GLN A 579 29.71 -19.28 -28.22
CA GLN A 579 29.16 -18.88 -26.91
C GLN A 579 28.84 -20.11 -26.05
N LEU A 580 28.21 -21.14 -26.62
CA LEU A 580 27.98 -22.40 -25.93
C LEU A 580 29.31 -23.06 -25.47
N ARG A 581 30.32 -23.11 -26.34
CA ARG A 581 31.64 -23.64 -25.97
C ARG A 581 32.31 -22.89 -24.83
N GLN A 582 32.07 -21.59 -24.72
CA GLN A 582 32.55 -20.79 -23.60
C GLN A 582 31.82 -21.10 -22.31
N LEU A 583 30.50 -21.26 -22.36
CA LEU A 583 29.72 -21.73 -21.20
C LEU A 583 30.21 -23.12 -20.75
N GLN A 584 30.52 -24.02 -21.69
CA GLN A 584 31.12 -25.32 -21.39
C GLN A 584 32.50 -25.19 -20.72
N ALA A 585 33.38 -24.35 -21.25
CA ALA A 585 34.70 -24.11 -20.68
C ALA A 585 34.63 -23.46 -19.28
N ALA A 586 33.73 -22.51 -19.07
CA ALA A 586 33.50 -21.87 -17.77
C ALA A 586 32.99 -22.87 -16.73
N SER A 587 32.11 -23.80 -17.15
CA SER A 587 31.49 -24.81 -16.29
C SER A 587 32.42 -25.95 -15.85
N THR A 588 33.60 -26.09 -16.47
CA THR A 588 34.58 -27.16 -16.21
C THR A 588 35.76 -26.72 -15.33
N VAL A 589 35.84 -25.44 -14.98
CA VAL A 589 36.84 -24.94 -14.03
C VAL A 589 36.38 -25.30 -12.61
N GLU A 590 37.06 -26.28 -12.00
CA GLU A 590 36.93 -26.57 -10.58
C GLU A 590 37.21 -25.32 -9.74
N ALA A 591 36.55 -25.28 -8.59
CA ALA A 591 36.41 -24.18 -7.66
C ALA A 591 37.73 -23.81 -6.94
N ASP A 592 38.77 -23.35 -7.63
CA ASP A 592 40.01 -22.80 -7.02
C ASP A 592 39.91 -21.27 -6.79
N GLY A 593 38.79 -20.83 -6.21
CA GLY A 593 38.53 -19.43 -5.87
C GLY A 593 38.42 -19.22 -4.36
N THR A 594 38.63 -18.01 -3.89
CA THR A 594 38.48 -17.67 -2.47
C THR A 594 37.03 -17.93 -2.04
N PHE A 595 36.79 -18.86 -1.10
CA PHE A 595 35.43 -19.25 -0.66
C PHE A 595 34.53 -19.79 -1.79
N SER A 596 35.11 -20.58 -2.69
CA SER A 596 34.44 -21.13 -3.89
C SER A 596 33.52 -22.32 -3.63
N GLY A 597 33.57 -22.92 -2.44
CA GLY A 597 32.70 -24.02 -2.03
C GLY A 597 31.24 -23.64 -1.80
N TRP A 598 30.91 -22.35 -1.74
CA TRP A 598 29.57 -21.84 -1.46
C TRP A 598 29.09 -20.86 -2.54
N ALA A 599 27.76 -20.73 -2.66
CA ALA A 599 27.14 -19.79 -3.59
C ALA A 599 27.01 -18.40 -2.94
N PRO A 600 27.35 -17.31 -3.64
CA PRO A 600 27.11 -15.94 -3.15
C PRO A 600 25.63 -15.71 -2.81
N SER A 601 25.37 -15.06 -1.66
CA SER A 601 24.01 -14.69 -1.23
C SER A 601 23.90 -13.19 -1.00
N LYS A 602 22.72 -12.64 -1.28
CA LYS A 602 22.37 -11.23 -1.02
C LYS A 602 21.92 -10.96 0.41
N ASP A 603 21.67 -11.99 1.22
CA ASP A 603 20.97 -11.87 2.52
C ASP A 603 21.71 -11.04 3.58
N ALA A 604 23.02 -10.84 3.40
CA ALA A 604 23.84 -9.94 4.23
C ALA A 604 23.54 -8.45 3.96
N VAL A 605 23.03 -8.14 2.76
CA VAL A 605 22.73 -6.78 2.30
C VAL A 605 21.28 -6.63 1.81
N ALA A 606 20.39 -7.52 2.25
CA ALA A 606 18.98 -7.58 1.83
C ALA A 606 18.16 -6.32 2.18
N TRP A 607 18.71 -5.41 2.98
CA TRP A 607 18.15 -4.07 3.23
C TRP A 607 18.20 -3.13 2.02
N VAL A 608 18.80 -3.57 0.92
CA VAL A 608 18.78 -2.91 -0.39
C VAL A 608 17.79 -3.64 -1.28
N ASN A 609 16.73 -2.96 -1.73
CA ASN A 609 15.57 -3.60 -2.37
C ASN A 609 15.73 -3.92 -3.87
N ASP A 610 16.91 -3.69 -4.46
CA ASP A 610 17.09 -3.79 -5.92
C ASP A 610 18.37 -4.55 -6.31
N GLY A 611 18.23 -5.48 -7.25
CA GLY A 611 19.34 -6.25 -7.83
C GLY A 611 19.63 -7.59 -7.17
N ARG A 612 20.73 -8.20 -7.63
CA ARG A 612 21.28 -9.48 -7.15
C ARG A 612 22.76 -9.36 -6.88
N VAL A 613 23.31 -10.33 -6.14
CA VAL A 613 24.76 -10.50 -5.97
C VAL A 613 25.33 -11.21 -7.20
N TYR A 614 26.47 -10.73 -7.67
CA TYR A 614 27.24 -11.35 -8.74
C TYR A 614 28.00 -12.59 -8.26
N GLY A 615 27.80 -13.68 -9.00
CA GLY A 615 28.64 -14.87 -8.93
C GLY A 615 30.00 -14.67 -9.60
N ARG A 616 30.91 -15.63 -9.42
CA ARG A 616 32.22 -15.61 -10.11
C ARG A 616 32.06 -15.59 -11.62
N ASP A 617 31.08 -16.30 -12.16
CA ASP A 617 30.85 -16.36 -13.59
C ASP A 617 30.33 -15.02 -14.14
N ASP A 618 29.47 -14.33 -13.39
CA ASP A 618 29.04 -12.96 -13.72
C ASP A 618 30.24 -12.02 -13.76
N LEU A 619 31.11 -12.05 -12.75
CA LEU A 619 32.27 -11.15 -12.66
C LEU A 619 33.36 -11.49 -13.68
N ARG A 620 33.55 -12.77 -14.02
CA ARG A 620 34.39 -13.19 -15.15
C ARG A 620 33.84 -12.64 -16.46
N MET A 621 32.52 -12.67 -16.63
CA MET A 621 31.86 -12.11 -17.81
C MET A 621 32.01 -10.58 -17.88
N LEU A 622 31.91 -9.86 -16.76
CA LEU A 622 32.19 -8.41 -16.72
C LEU A 622 33.65 -8.11 -17.13
N ASN A 623 34.62 -8.87 -16.60
CA ASN A 623 36.03 -8.74 -17.00
C ASN A 623 36.27 -9.06 -18.48
N ALA A 624 35.57 -10.08 -19.01
CA ALA A 624 35.60 -10.42 -20.42
C ALA A 624 35.12 -9.22 -21.25
N ILE A 625 33.98 -8.62 -20.89
CA ILE A 625 33.44 -7.43 -21.57
C ILE A 625 34.43 -6.27 -21.53
N LEU A 626 35.00 -5.97 -20.37
CA LEU A 626 36.03 -4.94 -20.22
C LEU A 626 37.31 -5.23 -21.01
N ALA A 627 37.60 -6.50 -21.32
CA ALA A 627 38.70 -6.89 -22.21
C ALA A 627 38.33 -6.82 -23.70
N GLY A 628 37.20 -6.20 -24.04
CA GLY A 628 36.66 -6.12 -25.38
C GLY A 628 35.98 -7.42 -25.80
N GLN A 629 35.44 -8.21 -24.85
CA GLN A 629 34.73 -9.46 -25.10
C GLN A 629 33.20 -9.41 -25.13
N ALA A 630 32.54 -9.81 -26.23
CA ALA A 630 31.10 -9.69 -26.35
C ALA A 630 30.47 -10.88 -25.68
N SER A 631 29.62 -10.55 -24.74
CA SER A 631 28.87 -11.51 -23.96
C SER A 631 27.48 -10.96 -23.71
N ALA A 632 26.60 -11.82 -23.20
CA ALA A 632 25.20 -11.54 -22.95
C ALA A 632 24.98 -10.35 -21.98
N ARG A 633 23.75 -9.83 -21.98
CA ARG A 633 23.29 -8.77 -21.08
C ARG A 633 23.36 -9.22 -19.63
N ILE A 634 24.09 -8.50 -18.78
CA ILE A 634 24.15 -8.74 -17.33
C ILE A 634 23.43 -7.62 -16.61
N HIS A 635 22.16 -7.80 -16.29
CA HIS A 635 21.43 -6.79 -15.52
C HIS A 635 22.02 -6.63 -14.10
N SER A 636 22.48 -5.42 -13.78
CA SER A 636 22.85 -4.98 -12.43
C SER A 636 21.71 -4.19 -11.81
N GLY A 637 21.32 -4.56 -10.60
CA GLY A 637 20.65 -3.64 -9.67
C GLY A 637 21.60 -3.25 -8.55
N ARG A 638 21.13 -2.39 -7.63
CA ARG A 638 21.96 -1.78 -6.58
C ARG A 638 22.80 -2.75 -5.74
N ILE A 639 22.32 -3.96 -5.47
CA ILE A 639 23.10 -4.97 -4.71
C ILE A 639 24.40 -5.35 -5.43
N GLY A 640 24.38 -5.53 -6.75
CA GLY A 640 25.58 -5.87 -7.52
C GLY A 640 26.59 -4.72 -7.55
N GLN A 641 26.07 -3.49 -7.63
CA GLN A 641 26.89 -2.28 -7.51
C GLN A 641 27.56 -2.18 -6.14
N LEU A 642 26.82 -2.40 -5.05
CA LEU A 642 27.36 -2.41 -3.69
C LEU A 642 28.39 -3.51 -3.50
N GLN A 643 28.18 -4.69 -4.07
CA GLN A 643 29.16 -5.77 -4.01
C GLN A 643 30.50 -5.38 -4.66
N LEU A 644 30.46 -4.67 -5.79
CA LEU A 644 31.67 -4.21 -6.49
C LEU A 644 32.35 -3.05 -5.78
N MET A 645 31.58 -2.10 -5.25
CA MET A 645 32.09 -0.83 -4.71
C MET A 645 32.37 -0.90 -3.21
N HIS A 646 31.57 -1.64 -2.46
CA HIS A 646 31.57 -1.77 -1.00
C HIS A 646 31.46 -3.24 -0.53
N PRO A 647 32.37 -4.14 -0.96
CA PRO A 647 32.34 -5.56 -0.58
C PRO A 647 32.44 -5.79 0.94
N GLU A 648 33.01 -4.85 1.69
CA GLU A 648 33.09 -4.88 3.15
C GLU A 648 31.72 -4.93 3.85
N LEU A 649 30.66 -4.46 3.20
CA LEU A 649 29.30 -4.48 3.77
C LEU A 649 28.76 -5.91 3.96
N PHE A 650 29.27 -6.89 3.20
CA PHE A 650 28.93 -8.29 3.39
C PHE A 650 29.45 -8.81 4.73
N LEU A 651 30.62 -8.35 5.18
CA LEU A 651 31.14 -8.67 6.51
C LEU A 651 30.28 -8.01 7.60
N ALA A 652 29.94 -6.74 7.42
CA ALA A 652 29.06 -6.02 8.36
C ALA A 652 27.69 -6.70 8.50
N GLY A 653 27.10 -7.17 7.39
CA GLY A 653 25.79 -7.81 7.36
C GLY A 653 25.72 -9.16 8.08
N VAL A 654 26.84 -9.87 8.22
CA VAL A 654 26.90 -11.16 8.93
C VAL A 654 27.30 -11.03 10.39
N CYS A 655 27.88 -9.91 10.80
CA CYS A 655 28.20 -9.58 12.19
C CYS A 655 26.94 -9.14 12.97
N ARG A 656 25.90 -9.98 12.95
CA ARG A 656 24.59 -9.73 13.56
C ARG A 656 24.12 -10.89 14.44
N PRO A 657 23.18 -10.64 15.39
CA PRO A 657 22.54 -11.71 16.13
C PRO A 657 21.86 -12.73 15.22
N PHE A 658 21.96 -14.02 15.56
CA PHE A 658 21.36 -15.14 14.81
C PHE A 658 21.83 -15.29 13.36
N ALA A 659 22.99 -14.74 12.98
CA ALA A 659 23.60 -15.05 11.70
C ALA A 659 23.84 -16.57 11.60
N SER A 660 23.20 -17.21 10.61
CA SER A 660 23.37 -18.63 10.38
C SER A 660 24.70 -18.89 9.68
N ARG A 661 25.15 -20.16 9.71
CA ARG A 661 26.35 -20.56 8.99
C ARG A 661 26.20 -20.34 7.49
N GLU A 662 25.03 -20.64 6.93
CA GLU A 662 24.73 -20.47 5.51
C GLU A 662 24.80 -18.99 5.09
N LEU A 663 24.35 -18.08 5.96
CA LEU A 663 24.48 -16.63 5.72
C LEU A 663 25.96 -16.21 5.66
N ILE A 664 26.79 -16.68 6.60
CA ILE A 664 28.23 -16.38 6.64
C ILE A 664 28.92 -16.95 5.40
N GLU A 665 28.62 -18.19 5.04
CA GLU A 665 29.13 -18.88 3.84
C GLU A 665 28.76 -18.12 2.55
N GLY A 666 27.52 -17.68 2.43
CA GLY A 666 27.03 -16.92 1.27
C GLY A 666 27.66 -15.52 1.15
N ALA A 667 27.85 -14.82 2.27
CA ALA A 667 28.52 -13.53 2.29
C ALA A 667 30.02 -13.64 1.99
N ALA A 668 30.69 -14.66 2.55
CA ALA A 668 32.08 -14.97 2.25
C ALA A 668 32.26 -15.28 0.76
N ALA A 669 31.37 -16.08 0.17
CA ALA A 669 31.39 -16.38 -1.26
C ALA A 669 31.18 -15.12 -2.13
N ALA A 670 30.32 -14.19 -1.72
CA ALA A 670 30.11 -12.92 -2.43
C ALA A 670 31.36 -12.03 -2.44
N LEU A 671 32.04 -11.89 -1.29
CA LEU A 671 33.32 -11.15 -1.21
C LEU A 671 34.43 -11.87 -1.96
N GLY A 672 34.50 -13.20 -1.83
CA GLY A 672 35.46 -14.04 -2.52
C GLY A 672 35.36 -13.93 -4.05
N ALA A 673 34.15 -13.87 -4.59
CA ALA A 673 33.94 -13.66 -6.02
C ALA A 673 34.50 -12.32 -6.51
N VAL A 674 34.29 -11.23 -5.76
CA VAL A 674 34.84 -9.91 -6.07
C VAL A 674 36.36 -9.91 -6.03
N ARG A 675 36.94 -10.50 -4.96
CA ARG A 675 38.38 -10.64 -4.80
C ARG A 675 39.00 -11.37 -5.98
N ASP A 676 38.45 -12.53 -6.33
CA ASP A 676 38.95 -13.36 -7.42
C ASP A 676 38.83 -12.65 -8.79
N SER A 677 37.89 -11.70 -8.94
CA SER A 677 37.68 -10.96 -10.18
C SER A 677 38.67 -9.81 -10.42
N GLY A 678 39.20 -9.19 -9.36
CA GLY A 678 40.05 -7.99 -9.48
C GLY A 678 39.36 -6.72 -9.99
N LEU A 679 38.02 -6.68 -10.00
CA LEU A 679 37.21 -5.52 -10.39
C LEU A 679 37.08 -4.46 -9.29
N HIS A 680 37.21 -4.86 -8.03
CA HIS A 680 37.31 -3.93 -6.91
C HIS A 680 38.73 -3.38 -6.84
N ARG A 681 38.86 -2.07 -7.05
CA ARG A 681 40.12 -1.32 -6.99
C ARG A 681 39.85 0.02 -6.31
N PRO A 682 40.81 0.58 -5.54
CA PRO A 682 40.64 1.87 -4.89
C PRO A 682 40.24 3.01 -5.85
N GLU A 683 40.65 2.92 -7.12
CA GLU A 683 40.36 3.90 -8.14
C GLU A 683 38.99 3.69 -8.81
N SER A 684 38.36 2.52 -8.67
CA SER A 684 37.10 2.20 -9.34
C SER A 684 36.01 3.22 -9.00
N VAL A 685 35.22 3.62 -10.00
CA VAL A 685 34.13 4.59 -9.87
C VAL A 685 32.91 4.14 -10.65
N LEU A 686 31.73 4.38 -10.09
CA LEU A 686 30.47 4.37 -10.82
C LEU A 686 30.13 5.80 -11.23
N PHE A 687 29.68 5.99 -12.47
CA PHE A 687 29.16 7.25 -12.97
C PHE A 687 27.85 7.01 -13.73
N THR A 688 27.04 8.04 -13.86
CA THR A 688 25.77 7.96 -14.60
C THR A 688 25.68 8.98 -15.71
N PHE A 689 24.81 8.73 -16.68
CA PHE A 689 24.31 9.72 -17.63
C PHE A 689 22.87 9.39 -18.00
N ARG A 690 22.11 10.41 -18.38
CA ARG A 690 20.68 10.27 -18.73
C ARG A 690 20.55 9.89 -20.20
N GLN A 691 19.78 8.84 -20.51
CA GLN A 691 19.43 8.49 -21.89
C GLN A 691 17.94 8.10 -22.03
N PRO A 692 17.32 8.31 -23.21
CA PRO A 692 15.92 7.96 -23.44
C PRO A 692 15.71 6.43 -23.50
N ALA A 693 14.57 5.94 -23.03
CA ALA A 693 14.30 4.50 -22.87
C ALA A 693 14.05 3.74 -24.20
N SER A 694 13.88 4.42 -25.34
CA SER A 694 13.49 3.78 -26.60
C SER A 694 14.11 4.42 -27.86
N ARG A 695 15.42 4.26 -28.07
CA ARG A 695 16.06 4.48 -29.39
C ARG A 695 16.88 3.26 -29.78
N ASP A 696 16.96 2.96 -31.08
CA ASP A 696 17.85 1.91 -31.62
C ASP A 696 19.36 2.24 -31.40
N ASP A 697 19.69 3.49 -31.05
CA ASP A 697 21.07 3.99 -30.90
C ASP A 697 21.49 4.26 -29.44
N THR A 698 20.73 3.82 -28.43
CA THR A 698 21.08 4.00 -27.00
C THR A 698 21.90 2.85 -26.44
N LEU A 699 22.83 3.15 -25.52
CA LEU A 699 23.66 2.14 -24.87
C LEU A 699 22.81 1.23 -23.99
N ASP A 700 23.05 -0.07 -24.05
CA ASP A 700 22.36 -1.10 -23.27
C ASP A 700 23.30 -1.70 -22.22
N VAL A 701 22.72 -2.48 -21.30
CA VAL A 701 23.50 -3.19 -20.30
C VAL A 701 24.49 -4.15 -20.95
N GLY A 702 25.76 -4.04 -20.57
CA GLY A 702 26.85 -4.79 -21.18
C GLY A 702 27.65 -3.99 -22.22
N ASP A 703 27.21 -2.79 -22.59
CA ASP A 703 27.95 -1.96 -23.53
C ASP A 703 29.18 -1.31 -22.89
N VAL A 704 30.25 -1.20 -23.69
CA VAL A 704 31.52 -0.61 -23.26
C VAL A 704 31.52 0.89 -23.50
N VAL A 705 31.95 1.65 -22.48
CA VAL A 705 32.10 3.10 -22.55
C VAL A 705 33.57 3.46 -22.49
N GLU A 706 34.07 4.23 -23.45
CA GLU A 706 35.47 4.67 -23.45
C GLU A 706 35.73 5.70 -22.36
N THR A 707 36.77 5.46 -21.53
CA THR A 707 37.23 6.42 -20.51
C THR A 707 38.73 6.67 -20.67
N ALA A 708 39.23 7.77 -20.10
CA ALA A 708 40.65 8.13 -20.19
C ALA A 708 41.60 7.11 -19.54
N THR A 709 41.08 6.22 -18.68
CA THR A 709 41.85 5.20 -17.95
C THR A 709 41.57 3.78 -18.43
N GLY A 710 40.90 3.62 -19.57
CA GLY A 710 40.52 2.34 -20.15
C GLY A 710 39.00 2.17 -20.29
N PRO A 711 38.54 1.00 -20.76
CA PRO A 711 37.12 0.74 -20.97
C PRO A 711 36.35 0.73 -19.64
N GLY A 712 35.20 1.38 -19.64
CA GLY A 712 34.13 1.24 -18.65
C GLY A 712 32.98 0.40 -19.20
N LEU A 713 31.99 0.09 -18.36
CA LEU A 713 30.92 -0.85 -18.67
C LEU A 713 29.58 -0.36 -18.13
N VAL A 714 28.54 -0.34 -18.96
CA VAL A 714 27.16 -0.12 -18.51
C VAL A 714 26.70 -1.35 -17.72
N LEU A 715 26.47 -1.16 -16.42
CA LEU A 715 26.02 -2.22 -15.50
C LEU A 715 24.50 -2.32 -15.46
N GLY A 716 23.79 -1.22 -15.59
CA GLY A 716 22.35 -1.19 -15.39
C GLY A 716 21.76 0.18 -15.60
N PHE A 717 20.50 0.30 -15.22
CA PHE A 717 19.73 1.52 -15.35
C PHE A 717 18.99 1.81 -14.05
N GLU A 718 18.99 3.07 -13.63
CA GLU A 718 18.25 3.54 -12.46
C GLU A 718 17.32 4.70 -12.83
N GLY A 719 16.18 4.83 -12.16
CA GLY A 719 15.22 5.92 -12.36
C GLY A 719 13.79 5.42 -12.56
N PRO A 720 12.78 6.32 -12.50
CA PRO A 720 11.38 5.96 -12.74
C PRO A 720 11.21 5.41 -14.16
N ASP A 721 10.19 4.58 -14.40
CA ASP A 721 9.91 3.78 -15.60
C ASP A 721 10.10 4.49 -16.97
N LEU A 722 10.19 5.83 -16.99
CA LEU A 722 10.19 6.70 -18.16
C LEU A 722 11.45 7.61 -18.26
N THR A 723 12.38 7.55 -17.32
CA THR A 723 13.69 8.24 -17.39
C THR A 723 14.77 7.34 -16.79
N LEU A 724 15.61 6.78 -17.65
CA LEU A 724 16.66 5.84 -17.27
C LEU A 724 18.02 6.55 -17.22
N PHE A 725 18.67 6.49 -16.06
CA PHE A 725 20.07 6.81 -15.88
C PHE A 725 20.88 5.54 -16.07
N ALA A 726 21.71 5.49 -17.12
CA ALA A 726 22.68 4.43 -17.27
C ALA A 726 23.69 4.51 -16.12
N VAL A 727 23.96 3.39 -15.45
CA VAL A 727 24.99 3.29 -14.40
C VAL A 727 26.18 2.55 -14.98
N CYS A 728 27.34 3.22 -15.02
CA CYS A 728 28.54 2.72 -15.65
C CYS A 728 29.67 2.52 -14.64
N LEU A 729 30.33 1.37 -14.69
CA LEU A 729 31.56 1.07 -13.98
C LEU A 729 32.77 1.52 -14.79
N SER A 730 33.65 2.30 -14.18
CA SER A 730 34.99 2.59 -14.66
C SER A 730 36.01 2.03 -13.68
N PRO A 731 36.63 0.87 -13.98
CA PRO A 731 37.63 0.26 -13.09
C PRO A 731 38.92 1.07 -12.95
N GLY A 732 39.18 1.99 -13.89
CA GLY A 732 40.35 2.87 -13.89
C GLY A 732 40.11 4.23 -13.24
N GLY A 733 38.85 4.55 -12.88
CA GLY A 733 38.51 5.75 -12.13
C GLY A 733 38.25 7.02 -12.93
N ALA A 734 38.47 7.03 -14.25
CA ALA A 734 38.12 8.18 -15.09
C ALA A 734 36.61 8.22 -15.39
N ILE A 735 36.06 9.43 -15.35
CA ILE A 735 34.69 9.74 -15.78
C ILE A 735 34.81 10.64 -17.03
N PRO A 736 34.32 10.22 -18.20
CA PRO A 736 34.34 11.07 -19.40
C PRO A 736 33.36 12.24 -19.24
N ALA A 737 33.62 13.39 -19.85
CA ALA A 737 32.74 14.57 -19.71
C ALA A 737 31.33 14.33 -20.31
N GLU A 738 31.26 13.54 -21.38
CA GLU A 738 30.03 13.12 -22.05
C GLU A 738 30.18 11.68 -22.58
N VAL A 739 29.06 10.97 -22.70
CA VAL A 739 28.94 9.66 -23.35
C VAL A 739 27.79 9.76 -24.34
N ASP A 740 28.05 9.50 -25.64
CA ASP A 740 27.07 9.64 -26.73
C ASP A 740 26.30 10.98 -26.73
N GLY A 741 26.97 12.07 -26.34
CA GLY A 741 26.41 13.41 -26.26
C GLY A 741 25.60 13.69 -24.98
N PHE A 742 25.55 12.75 -24.03
CA PHE A 742 24.92 12.91 -22.73
C PHE A 742 25.96 13.25 -21.66
N VAL A 743 25.70 14.30 -20.88
CA VAL A 743 26.58 14.73 -19.78
C VAL A 743 26.59 13.69 -18.68
N THR A 744 27.78 13.35 -18.18
CA THR A 744 27.95 12.38 -17.09
C THR A 744 27.98 13.04 -15.71
N ALA A 745 27.67 12.27 -14.68
CA ALA A 745 27.80 12.66 -13.28
C ALA A 745 28.44 11.53 -12.46
N PRO A 746 29.26 11.82 -11.43
CA PRO A 746 29.74 10.80 -10.50
C PRO A 746 28.58 10.21 -9.71
N HIS A 747 28.62 8.90 -9.47
CA HIS A 747 27.58 8.17 -8.73
C HIS A 747 28.10 7.59 -7.41
N SER A 748 29.11 6.72 -7.45
CA SER A 748 29.71 6.11 -6.27
C SER A 748 31.20 5.80 -6.48
N ARG A 749 31.98 5.70 -5.42
CA ARG A 749 33.42 5.37 -5.46
C ARG A 749 33.71 4.14 -4.64
N SER A 750 34.74 3.39 -5.06
CA SER A 750 35.15 2.21 -4.32
C SER A 750 35.58 2.59 -2.92
N SER A 751 35.24 1.75 -1.95
CA SER A 751 35.76 1.85 -0.58
C SER A 751 37.28 1.65 -0.52
N GLY A 752 37.87 0.98 -1.52
CA GLY A 752 39.31 0.72 -1.60
C GLY A 752 39.83 -0.18 -0.47
N VAL A 753 38.95 -0.98 0.14
CA VAL A 753 39.31 -1.84 1.27
C VAL A 753 40.28 -2.95 0.87
N ASN A 754 41.11 -3.37 1.81
CA ASN A 754 41.98 -4.53 1.60
C ASN A 754 41.16 -5.82 1.71
N LEU A 755 40.89 -6.46 0.57
CA LEU A 755 40.10 -7.69 0.51
C LEU A 755 40.76 -8.87 1.21
N ASP A 756 42.10 -8.92 1.30
CA ASP A 756 42.79 -10.03 1.98
C ASP A 756 42.56 -10.00 3.50
N ASP A 757 42.48 -8.81 4.10
CA ASP A 757 42.15 -8.65 5.52
C ASP A 757 40.70 -9.07 5.80
N HIS A 758 39.79 -8.81 4.86
CA HIS A 758 38.39 -9.26 4.93
C HIS A 758 38.25 -10.76 4.74
N VAL A 759 39.07 -11.39 3.89
CA VAL A 759 39.14 -12.85 3.77
C VAL A 759 39.59 -13.47 5.09
N ALA A 760 40.62 -12.92 5.74
CA ALA A 760 41.06 -13.40 7.04
C ALA A 760 39.96 -13.27 8.11
N ALA A 761 39.21 -12.17 8.10
CA ALA A 761 38.06 -11.97 8.97
C ALA A 761 36.94 -12.99 8.74
N PHE A 762 36.58 -13.25 7.47
CA PHE A 762 35.60 -14.29 7.13
C PHE A 762 36.06 -15.70 7.53
N MET A 763 37.36 -16.01 7.45
CA MET A 763 37.88 -17.30 7.95
C MET A 763 37.63 -17.46 9.45
N ILE A 764 37.79 -16.40 10.25
CA ILE A 764 37.44 -16.41 11.68
C ILE A 764 35.93 -16.68 11.85
N LEU A 765 35.07 -15.95 11.13
CA LEU A 765 33.62 -16.14 11.25
C LEU A 765 33.14 -17.53 10.80
N LEU A 766 33.80 -18.14 9.83
CA LEU A 766 33.49 -19.50 9.37
C LEU A 766 33.91 -20.58 10.38
N GLU A 767 34.92 -20.30 11.21
CA GLU A 767 35.38 -21.20 12.28
C GLU A 767 34.59 -20.98 13.58
N ASP A 768 34.45 -19.72 14.00
CA ASP A 768 33.96 -19.33 15.34
C ASP A 768 32.48 -18.90 15.35
N GLY A 769 31.90 -18.61 14.18
CA GLY A 769 30.56 -18.03 14.04
C GLY A 769 30.55 -16.50 14.21
N ALA A 770 29.36 -15.90 14.21
CA ALA A 770 29.20 -14.45 14.38
C ALA A 770 29.65 -13.96 15.77
N PRO A 771 30.23 -12.74 15.86
CA PRO A 771 30.72 -12.20 17.13
C PRO A 771 29.59 -12.01 18.15
N PRO A 772 29.92 -11.99 19.46
CA PRO A 772 28.93 -11.79 20.51
C PRO A 772 28.26 -10.43 20.39
N TRP A 773 26.95 -10.39 20.65
CA TRP A 773 26.17 -9.15 20.65
C TRP A 773 26.48 -8.29 21.88
N ASP A 774 26.90 -7.04 21.70
CA ASP A 774 26.98 -6.02 22.76
C ASP A 774 25.60 -5.35 22.94
N PRO A 775 24.87 -5.66 24.04
CA PRO A 775 23.55 -5.10 24.25
C PRO A 775 23.56 -3.62 24.67
N THR A 776 24.74 -2.99 24.85
CA THR A 776 24.87 -1.56 25.18
C THR A 776 25.18 -0.69 23.96
N ALA A 777 25.60 -1.31 22.85
CA ALA A 777 26.02 -0.59 21.65
C ALA A 777 24.88 0.22 21.01
N PRO A 778 23.65 -0.32 20.87
CA PRO A 778 22.52 0.45 20.35
C PRO A 778 22.14 1.67 21.21
N GLU A 779 22.21 1.57 22.53
CA GLU A 779 21.93 2.68 23.44
C GLU A 779 22.99 3.78 23.29
N ARG A 780 24.28 3.42 23.26
CA ARG A 780 25.37 4.37 23.03
C ARG A 780 25.24 5.05 21.67
N PHE A 781 24.93 4.27 20.63
CA PHE A 781 24.73 4.79 19.28
C PHE A 781 23.55 5.76 19.23
N ALA A 782 22.39 5.37 19.79
CA ALA A 782 21.21 6.22 19.82
C ALA A 782 21.44 7.52 20.62
N GLU A 783 22.09 7.45 21.78
CA GLU A 783 22.40 8.61 22.62
C GLU A 783 23.34 9.60 21.90
N ALA A 784 24.37 9.10 21.23
CA ALA A 784 25.39 9.94 20.60
C ALA A 784 25.01 10.49 19.22
N THR A 785 24.08 9.82 18.52
CA THR A 785 23.61 10.21 17.17
C THR A 785 22.26 10.92 17.18
N GLY A 786 21.47 10.77 18.25
CA GLY A 786 20.08 11.23 18.33
C GLY A 786 19.08 10.32 17.61
N TRP A 787 19.50 9.15 17.12
CA TRP A 787 18.61 8.19 16.47
C TRP A 787 17.58 7.61 17.44
N PRO A 788 16.37 7.25 16.98
CA PRO A 788 15.45 6.44 17.77
C PRO A 788 16.13 5.12 18.18
N LEU A 789 16.09 4.78 19.47
CA LEU A 789 16.68 3.52 19.97
C LEU A 789 16.19 2.27 19.21
N PRO A 790 14.91 2.14 18.83
CA PRO A 790 14.46 1.04 17.97
C PRO A 790 15.18 0.95 16.62
N ALA A 791 15.48 2.09 15.99
CA ALA A 791 16.22 2.14 14.73
C ALA A 791 17.68 1.74 14.92
N ALA A 792 18.35 2.26 15.96
CA ALA A 792 19.73 1.87 16.29
C ALA A 792 19.86 0.35 16.54
N LYS A 793 18.88 -0.25 17.22
CA LYS A 793 18.83 -1.70 17.47
C LYS A 793 18.73 -2.52 16.19
N ILE A 794 17.85 -2.13 15.26
CA ILE A 794 17.65 -2.84 13.98
C ILE A 794 18.87 -2.64 13.07
N PHE A 795 19.41 -1.42 13.03
CA PHE A 795 20.59 -1.07 12.25
C PHE A 795 21.80 -1.90 12.64
N LEU A 796 22.17 -1.92 13.93
CA LEU A 796 23.30 -2.71 14.42
C LEU A 796 23.04 -4.22 14.37
N ALA A 797 21.78 -4.66 14.36
CA ALA A 797 21.42 -6.06 14.11
C ALA A 797 21.47 -6.45 12.61
N GLY A 798 22.09 -5.64 11.75
CA GLY A 798 22.28 -5.93 10.33
C GLY A 798 21.00 -5.85 9.49
N MET A 799 20.00 -5.10 9.95
CA MET A 799 18.76 -4.77 9.23
C MET A 799 18.08 -5.96 8.53
N PRO A 800 17.75 -7.05 9.25
CA PRO A 800 17.21 -8.26 8.62
C PRO A 800 15.76 -8.06 8.16
N ASN A 801 15.40 -8.57 6.98
CA ASN A 801 14.04 -8.61 6.43
C ASN A 801 13.41 -7.22 6.14
N MET A 802 14.23 -6.22 5.84
CA MET A 802 13.78 -4.86 5.48
C MET A 802 13.00 -4.82 4.14
N GLU A 803 13.16 -5.83 3.30
CA GLU A 803 12.48 -6.04 2.03
C GLU A 803 11.04 -6.54 2.16
N SER A 804 10.66 -7.12 3.32
CA SER A 804 9.31 -7.66 3.53
C SER A 804 8.25 -6.55 3.59
N TRP A 805 7.14 -6.74 2.89
CA TRP A 805 5.98 -5.83 2.89
C TRP A 805 5.02 -6.08 4.07
N ASP A 806 5.31 -7.05 4.92
CA ASP A 806 4.44 -7.44 6.03
C ASP A 806 4.38 -6.38 7.13
N HIS A 807 3.18 -6.20 7.71
CA HIS A 807 3.03 -5.35 8.91
C HIS A 807 3.88 -5.86 10.10
N ASN A 808 4.15 -7.17 10.17
CA ASN A 808 5.08 -7.76 11.15
C ASN A 808 6.30 -8.36 10.43
N TRP A 809 6.95 -7.53 9.62
CA TRP A 809 8.13 -7.87 8.82
C TRP A 809 9.30 -8.42 9.66
N LEU A 810 9.57 -7.88 10.85
CA LEU A 810 10.70 -8.35 11.66
C LEU A 810 10.36 -9.69 12.35
N PRO A 811 11.13 -10.78 12.13
CA PRO A 811 10.82 -12.09 12.71
C PRO A 811 10.63 -12.02 14.22
N LYS A 812 9.62 -12.75 14.74
CA LYS A 812 9.24 -12.68 16.17
C LYS A 812 10.43 -12.90 17.11
N GLN A 813 11.28 -13.87 16.81
CA GLN A 813 12.47 -14.19 17.60
C GLN A 813 13.45 -13.01 17.67
N VAL A 814 13.73 -12.36 16.54
CA VAL A 814 14.62 -11.18 16.46
C VAL A 814 13.98 -9.99 17.17
N ARG A 815 12.68 -9.78 16.97
CA ARG A 815 11.93 -8.69 17.60
C ARG A 815 11.89 -8.82 19.13
N GLU A 816 11.70 -10.02 19.65
CA GLU A 816 11.74 -10.31 21.09
C GLU A 816 13.16 -10.15 21.66
N PHE A 817 14.18 -10.62 20.93
CA PHE A 817 15.59 -10.44 21.30
C PHE A 817 15.99 -8.97 21.44
N LEU A 818 15.55 -8.11 20.49
CA LEU A 818 15.80 -6.68 20.54
C LEU A 818 14.89 -5.92 21.53
N GLY A 819 13.86 -6.58 22.07
CA GLY A 819 12.90 -5.99 23.00
C GLY A 819 11.96 -4.98 22.35
N LEU A 820 11.55 -5.20 21.09
CA LEU A 820 10.75 -4.27 20.31
C LEU A 820 9.28 -4.72 20.17
N LYS A 821 8.36 -3.75 20.16
CA LYS A 821 6.96 -3.98 19.74
C LYS A 821 6.84 -3.86 18.22
N VAL A 822 5.77 -4.42 17.65
CA VAL A 822 5.50 -4.37 16.20
C VAL A 822 5.47 -2.92 15.68
N ALA A 823 4.78 -2.02 16.39
CA ALA A 823 4.71 -0.61 15.99
C ALA A 823 6.06 0.13 16.10
N GLU A 824 6.90 -0.23 17.08
CA GLU A 824 8.24 0.35 17.23
C GLU A 824 9.17 -0.12 16.11
N ALA A 825 9.07 -1.39 15.69
CA ALA A 825 9.80 -1.92 14.55
C ALA A 825 9.33 -1.28 13.22
N ALA A 826 8.03 -1.08 13.03
CA ALA A 826 7.50 -0.38 11.86
C ALA A 826 8.04 1.05 11.74
N ALA A 827 7.93 1.85 12.80
CA ALA A 827 8.46 3.23 12.80
C ALA A 827 9.98 3.29 12.61
N ALA A 828 10.72 2.30 13.14
CA ALA A 828 12.16 2.18 12.94
C ALA A 828 12.53 1.82 11.50
N LYS A 829 11.75 0.96 10.84
CA LYS A 829 11.92 0.63 9.42
C LYS A 829 11.74 1.87 8.56
N ASP A 830 10.66 2.61 8.77
CA ASP A 830 10.37 3.85 8.04
C ASP A 830 11.54 4.83 8.20
N PHE A 831 12.02 5.04 9.44
CA PHE A 831 13.18 5.89 9.71
C PHE A 831 14.45 5.45 8.95
N LEU A 832 14.77 4.15 8.93
CA LEU A 832 15.96 3.65 8.26
C LEU A 832 15.85 3.72 6.74
N GLN A 833 14.65 3.53 6.18
CA GLN A 833 14.38 3.70 4.75
C GLN A 833 14.50 5.17 4.34
N ASP A 834 13.98 6.09 5.16
CA ASP A 834 14.05 7.53 4.94
C ASP A 834 15.48 8.09 5.00
N LEU A 835 16.38 7.45 5.78
CA LEU A 835 17.77 7.88 5.92
C LEU A 835 18.58 7.74 4.61
N GLY A 836 18.13 6.87 3.71
CA GLY A 836 18.76 6.62 2.41
C GLY A 836 19.97 5.69 2.46
N THR A 837 20.17 4.94 1.36
CA THR A 837 21.22 3.92 1.22
C THR A 837 22.63 4.49 1.41
N THR A 838 22.92 5.68 0.87
CA THR A 838 24.26 6.29 0.94
C THR A 838 24.75 6.50 2.37
N VAL A 839 23.87 6.96 3.26
CA VAL A 839 24.23 7.21 4.67
C VAL A 839 24.44 5.89 5.41
N LEU A 840 23.59 4.90 5.18
CA LEU A 840 23.74 3.55 5.75
C LEU A 840 25.05 2.90 5.31
N VAL A 841 25.41 3.02 4.02
CA VAL A 841 26.68 2.54 3.47
C VAL A 841 27.87 3.23 4.14
N ASP A 842 27.88 4.56 4.26
CA ASP A 842 29.02 5.29 4.88
C ASP A 842 29.22 4.88 6.35
N LEU A 843 28.14 4.76 7.11
CA LEU A 843 28.20 4.33 8.50
C LEU A 843 28.68 2.87 8.62
N LEU A 844 28.09 1.93 7.88
CA LEU A 844 28.49 0.52 7.95
C LEU A 844 29.93 0.32 7.47
N SER A 845 30.34 1.00 6.39
CA SER A 845 31.72 0.96 5.88
C SER A 845 32.71 1.48 6.92
N THR A 846 32.34 2.52 7.67
CA THR A 846 33.15 3.03 8.79
C THR A 846 33.23 2.01 9.93
N GLY A 847 32.09 1.39 10.28
CA GLY A 847 32.02 0.39 11.36
C GLY A 847 32.81 -0.88 11.06
N VAL A 848 33.12 -1.15 9.80
CA VAL A 848 33.86 -2.34 9.34
C VAL A 848 35.29 -2.04 8.87
N ALA A 849 35.77 -0.80 9.06
CA ALA A 849 37.10 -0.39 8.59
C ALA A 849 38.25 -1.26 9.14
N ASP A 850 38.09 -1.85 10.33
CA ASP A 850 38.97 -2.90 10.87
C ASP A 850 38.24 -4.26 10.82
N PRO A 851 38.41 -5.05 9.75
CA PRO A 851 37.67 -6.31 9.57
C PRO A 851 38.02 -7.37 10.62
N MET A 852 39.25 -7.34 11.16
CA MET A 852 39.71 -8.31 12.17
C MET A 852 39.13 -8.02 13.55
N ARG A 853 39.00 -6.73 13.91
CA ARG A 853 38.21 -6.29 15.07
C ARG A 853 36.75 -6.72 14.89
N VAL A 854 36.16 -6.46 13.73
CA VAL A 854 34.75 -6.79 13.48
C VAL A 854 34.46 -8.28 13.60
N ALA A 855 35.34 -9.14 13.08
CA ALA A 855 35.16 -10.60 13.21
C ALA A 855 35.19 -11.09 14.67
N ARG A 856 35.88 -10.39 15.57
CA ARG A 856 36.04 -10.80 16.98
C ARG A 856 35.04 -10.13 17.92
N ASP A 857 34.84 -8.83 17.73
CA ASP A 857 34.19 -7.96 18.70
C ASP A 857 32.90 -7.31 18.14
N GLY A 858 32.56 -7.53 16.87
CA GLY A 858 31.44 -6.88 16.20
C GLY A 858 31.75 -5.48 15.66
N LEU A 859 30.74 -4.78 15.12
CA LEU A 859 30.91 -3.47 14.45
C LEU A 859 31.56 -2.41 15.36
N ASP A 860 32.35 -1.51 14.77
CA ASP A 860 32.94 -0.37 15.48
C ASP A 860 31.97 0.80 15.64
N VAL A 861 31.08 0.65 16.61
CA VAL A 861 30.05 1.64 16.93
C VAL A 861 30.63 3.02 17.26
N ASP A 862 31.80 3.08 17.90
CA ASP A 862 32.41 4.37 18.27
C ASP A 862 32.97 5.10 17.05
N ALA A 863 33.55 4.37 16.09
CA ALA A 863 33.95 4.93 14.80
C ALA A 863 32.74 5.43 13.99
N MET A 864 31.63 4.67 13.99
CA MET A 864 30.38 5.07 13.34
C MET A 864 29.77 6.33 13.97
N ILE A 865 29.79 6.45 15.30
CA ILE A 865 29.37 7.66 16.02
C ILE A 865 30.22 8.85 15.62
N ALA A 866 31.54 8.71 15.61
CA ALA A 866 32.46 9.78 15.23
C ALA A 866 32.20 10.24 13.78
N ARG A 867 31.95 9.30 12.87
CA ARG A 867 31.62 9.59 11.47
C ARG A 867 30.27 10.28 11.32
N TRP A 868 29.25 9.83 12.04
CA TRP A 868 27.97 10.50 12.09
C TRP A 868 28.15 11.96 12.54
N GLN A 869 28.88 12.17 13.64
CA GLN A 869 29.16 13.50 14.18
C GLN A 869 30.00 14.35 13.23
N GLU A 870 30.96 13.80 12.50
CA GLU A 870 31.75 14.54 11.51
C GLU A 870 30.86 15.16 10.41
N HIS A 871 29.90 14.39 9.91
CA HIS A 871 28.99 14.85 8.84
C HIS A 871 27.76 15.60 9.34
N HIS A 872 27.39 15.40 10.61
CA HIS A 872 26.16 15.92 11.21
C HIS A 872 26.39 16.84 12.41
N ALA A 873 27.63 17.26 12.70
CA ALA A 873 27.95 18.23 13.77
C ALA A 873 27.33 19.62 13.55
N ALA A 874 26.95 19.94 12.31
CA ALA A 874 26.19 21.14 11.95
C ALA A 874 24.69 20.88 11.76
N SER A 875 24.24 19.62 11.90
CA SER A 875 22.83 19.28 11.71
C SER A 875 21.99 19.81 12.87
N VAL A 876 20.90 20.50 12.51
CA VAL A 876 19.95 21.01 13.48
C VAL A 876 19.10 19.85 13.97
N THR A 877 19.15 19.55 15.27
CA THR A 877 18.28 18.56 15.89
C THR A 877 16.95 19.19 16.25
N LEU A 878 15.86 18.68 15.67
CA LEU A 878 14.51 19.12 16.01
C LEU A 878 14.02 18.40 17.28
N PRO A 879 13.39 19.09 18.24
CA PRO A 879 12.82 18.46 19.42
C PRO A 879 11.78 17.39 19.09
N GLU A 880 11.82 16.25 19.78
CA GLU A 880 10.90 15.11 19.53
C GLU A 880 9.42 15.48 19.70
N ALA A 881 9.11 16.50 20.51
CA ALA A 881 7.77 17.04 20.65
C ALA A 881 7.24 17.66 19.35
N ILE A 882 8.10 18.32 18.56
CA ILE A 882 7.74 18.89 17.25
C ILE A 882 7.45 17.75 16.27
N ILE A 883 8.29 16.73 16.23
CA ILE A 883 8.09 15.55 15.37
C ILE A 883 6.76 14.85 15.70
N THR A 884 6.50 14.63 16.99
CA THR A 884 5.25 14.00 17.45
C THR A 884 4.02 14.83 17.08
N GLU A 885 4.13 16.15 17.07
CA GLU A 885 3.02 17.02 16.66
C GLU A 885 2.85 17.06 15.13
N ALA A 886 3.94 16.92 14.37
CA ALA A 886 3.89 16.77 12.92
C ALA A 886 3.17 15.48 12.51
N GLU A 887 3.51 14.33 13.12
CA GLU A 887 2.81 13.04 12.96
C GLU A 887 1.28 13.16 13.14
N ARG A 888 0.83 14.03 14.06
CA ARG A 888 -0.60 14.24 14.32
C ARG A 888 -1.26 15.24 13.38
N SER A 889 -0.47 16.18 12.85
CA SER A 889 -0.98 17.29 12.03
C SER A 889 -1.18 16.90 10.57
N PHE A 890 -0.34 15.99 10.07
CA PHE A 890 -0.34 15.55 8.69
C PHE A 890 -1.13 14.24 8.51
N PRO A 891 -1.78 14.02 7.34
CA PRO A 891 -2.45 12.75 7.05
C PRO A 891 -1.47 11.57 7.01
N TYR A 892 -0.26 11.80 6.49
CA TYR A 892 0.84 10.83 6.35
C TYR A 892 2.19 11.58 6.41
N GLY A 893 3.27 10.92 6.83
CA GLY A 893 4.65 11.43 6.64
C GLY A 893 5.01 12.76 7.33
N GLY A 894 4.24 13.20 8.33
CA GLY A 894 4.49 14.48 9.00
C GLY A 894 5.82 14.51 9.76
N GLY A 895 6.09 13.46 10.55
CA GLY A 895 7.33 13.33 11.30
C GLY A 895 8.55 13.22 10.41
N SER A 896 8.51 12.35 9.39
CA SER A 896 9.61 12.16 8.45
C SER A 896 9.90 13.42 7.64
N GLY A 897 8.90 14.07 7.04
CA GLY A 897 9.13 15.28 6.25
C GLY A 897 9.69 16.45 7.06
N VAL A 898 9.27 16.61 8.33
CA VAL A 898 9.88 17.62 9.23
C VAL A 898 11.34 17.26 9.58
N ARG A 899 11.69 15.98 9.76
CA ARG A 899 13.09 15.57 9.92
C ARG A 899 13.89 15.83 8.65
N GLN A 900 13.33 15.53 7.48
CA GLN A 900 14.00 15.72 6.20
C GLN A 900 14.34 17.18 5.92
N LEU A 901 13.62 18.15 6.52
CA LEU A 901 14.00 19.56 6.48
C LEU A 901 15.41 19.83 7.01
N THR A 902 16.06 18.93 7.75
CA THR A 902 17.44 19.10 8.25
C THR A 902 18.49 18.43 7.35
N ALA A 903 18.08 17.60 6.37
CA ALA A 903 18.97 16.83 5.49
C ALA A 903 19.56 17.65 4.33
N ASN A 904 20.83 17.47 3.96
CA ASN A 904 21.49 18.34 2.98
C ASN A 904 20.83 18.38 1.58
N ASP A 905 20.04 17.37 1.25
CA ASP A 905 19.28 17.21 0.00
C ASP A 905 17.82 17.71 0.10
N ALA A 906 17.42 18.35 1.21
CA ALA A 906 16.09 18.95 1.35
C ALA A 906 15.78 19.91 0.19
N ASP A 907 14.61 19.74 -0.41
CA ASP A 907 14.13 20.48 -1.57
C ASP A 907 12.71 21.03 -1.33
N LEU A 908 12.10 21.65 -2.34
CA LEU A 908 10.80 22.32 -2.21
C LEU A 908 9.59 21.38 -2.14
N THR A 909 9.76 20.06 -2.27
CA THR A 909 8.68 19.10 -1.94
C THR A 909 8.28 19.22 -0.46
N LEU A 910 9.19 19.71 0.39
CA LEU A 910 8.98 19.92 1.82
C LEU A 910 8.42 21.32 2.16
N THR A 911 7.92 22.08 1.19
CA THR A 911 7.38 23.45 1.41
C THR A 911 6.25 23.45 2.44
N THR A 912 5.37 22.44 2.43
CA THR A 912 4.30 22.30 3.42
C THR A 912 4.85 22.11 4.84
N HIS A 913 5.88 21.27 5.01
CA HIS A 913 6.53 21.02 6.30
C HIS A 913 7.28 22.27 6.80
N TRP A 914 7.92 23.01 5.90
CA TRP A 914 8.60 24.28 6.21
C TRP A 914 7.61 25.33 6.72
N LEU A 915 6.50 25.54 6.00
CA LEU A 915 5.42 26.46 6.40
C LEU A 915 4.79 26.04 7.73
N TRP A 916 4.57 24.74 7.93
CA TRP A 916 4.04 24.22 9.18
C TRP A 916 5.01 24.51 10.34
N LEU A 917 6.29 24.17 10.21
CA LEU A 917 7.30 24.39 11.25
C LEU A 917 7.44 25.88 11.60
N ALA A 918 7.34 26.78 10.62
CA ALA A 918 7.37 28.23 10.84
C ALA A 918 6.27 28.71 11.80
N THR A 919 5.16 27.98 11.90
CA THR A 919 4.07 28.26 12.86
C THR A 919 4.27 27.61 14.22
N GLN A 920 5.12 26.59 14.35
CA GLN A 920 5.29 25.83 15.59
C GLN A 920 6.41 26.36 16.50
N LEU A 921 7.10 27.43 16.10
CA LEU A 921 8.25 27.98 16.84
C LEU A 921 7.88 29.27 17.60
N PRO A 922 8.13 29.36 18.91
CA PRO A 922 8.08 30.61 19.67
C PRO A 922 8.96 31.69 19.04
N LEU A 923 8.59 32.97 19.16
CA LEU A 923 9.30 34.10 18.54
C LEU A 923 10.78 34.22 18.96
N GLN A 924 11.14 33.72 20.14
CA GLN A 924 12.51 33.70 20.66
C GLN A 924 13.29 32.42 20.31
N ASP A 925 12.70 31.48 19.59
CA ASP A 925 13.31 30.17 19.33
C ASP A 925 14.51 30.31 18.38
N PRO A 926 15.70 29.77 18.75
CA PRO A 926 16.90 29.89 17.94
C PRO A 926 16.81 29.17 16.58
N LEU A 927 15.82 28.30 16.37
CA LEU A 927 15.57 27.64 15.09
C LEU A 927 14.96 28.57 14.03
N ARG A 928 14.36 29.71 14.41
CA ARG A 928 13.67 30.57 13.44
C ARG A 928 14.61 31.16 12.37
N PRO A 929 15.79 31.75 12.70
CA PRO A 929 16.72 32.23 11.68
C PRO A 929 17.25 31.11 10.80
N TRP A 930 17.56 29.95 11.39
CA TRP A 930 17.97 28.77 10.62
C TRP A 930 16.89 28.33 9.63
N LEU A 931 15.62 28.27 10.06
CA LEU A 931 14.50 27.90 9.20
C LEU A 931 14.31 28.91 8.06
N ALA A 932 14.55 30.21 8.32
CA ALA A 932 14.51 31.23 7.27
C ALA A 932 15.56 30.98 6.19
N ASP A 933 16.81 30.71 6.59
CA ASP A 933 17.91 30.42 5.67
C ASP A 933 17.74 29.06 4.98
N ARG A 934 16.98 28.15 5.62
CA ARG A 934 16.69 26.83 5.05
C ARG A 934 15.88 26.89 3.76
N LEU A 935 14.99 27.87 3.63
CA LEU A 935 14.22 28.07 2.40
C LEU A 935 15.16 28.39 1.21
N ASP A 936 16.19 29.20 1.43
CA ASP A 936 17.17 29.55 0.39
C ASP A 936 17.95 28.31 -0.09
N HIS A 937 18.29 27.42 0.84
CA HIS A 937 18.91 26.12 0.53
C HIS A 937 17.97 25.23 -0.29
N MET A 938 16.71 25.07 0.14
CA MET A 938 15.71 24.26 -0.58
C MET A 938 15.50 24.77 -2.01
N ILE A 939 15.43 26.10 -2.20
CA ILE A 939 15.38 26.71 -3.54
C ILE A 939 16.63 26.34 -4.36
N SER A 940 17.82 26.42 -3.76
CA SER A 940 19.06 26.05 -4.45
C SER A 940 19.10 24.58 -4.83
N THR A 941 18.59 23.67 -4.00
CA THR A 941 18.53 22.24 -4.28
C THR A 941 17.58 21.96 -5.44
N SER A 942 16.34 22.47 -5.38
CA SER A 942 15.35 22.26 -6.43
C SER A 942 15.76 22.83 -7.79
N LYS A 943 16.51 23.93 -7.83
CA LYS A 943 17.03 24.50 -9.09
C LYS A 943 18.10 23.65 -9.78
N ARG A 944 18.70 22.69 -9.07
CA ARG A 944 19.70 21.77 -9.67
C ARG A 944 19.06 20.61 -10.42
N ALA A 945 17.76 20.36 -10.23
CA ALA A 945 17.02 19.30 -10.90
C ALA A 945 16.28 19.82 -12.14
N GLN A 946 16.28 19.02 -13.21
CA GLN A 946 15.33 19.18 -14.31
C GLN A 946 14.13 18.29 -14.03
N TYR A 947 12.92 18.81 -14.26
CA TYR A 947 11.67 18.06 -14.08
C TYR A 947 11.28 17.46 -15.42
N SER A 948 10.93 16.18 -15.47
CA SER A 948 10.59 15.54 -16.73
C SER A 948 9.43 14.58 -16.63
N HIS A 949 8.59 14.59 -17.66
CA HIS A 949 7.37 13.80 -17.74
C HIS A 949 7.18 13.24 -19.15
N MET A 950 6.70 12.00 -19.27
CA MET A 950 6.30 11.42 -20.55
C MET A 950 4.78 11.24 -20.60
N VAL A 951 4.17 11.62 -21.72
CA VAL A 951 2.72 11.49 -21.94
C VAL A 951 2.40 10.64 -23.17
N GLY A 952 2.00 9.39 -22.94
CA GLY A 952 1.68 8.41 -23.99
C GLY A 952 0.35 8.62 -24.72
N THR A 953 0.16 7.89 -25.83
CA THR A 953 -1.04 7.92 -26.70
C THR A 953 -2.37 7.62 -26.01
N ALA A 954 -2.37 6.81 -24.95
CA ALA A 954 -3.58 6.48 -24.19
C ALA A 954 -4.02 7.60 -23.22
N SER A 955 -3.20 8.63 -23.01
CA SER A 955 -3.53 9.70 -22.05
C SER A 955 -4.49 10.73 -22.67
N PRO A 956 -5.65 10.99 -22.05
CA PRO A 956 -6.60 12.00 -22.53
C PRO A 956 -6.08 13.44 -22.36
N ASP A 957 -5.00 13.64 -21.62
CA ASP A 957 -4.51 14.95 -21.16
C ASP A 957 -3.43 15.58 -22.06
N ARG A 958 -2.86 14.82 -23.01
CA ARG A 958 -1.73 15.23 -23.86
C ARG A 958 -1.97 16.51 -24.66
N ASN A 959 -3.13 16.61 -25.33
CA ASN A 959 -3.49 17.81 -26.10
C ASN A 959 -3.75 19.02 -25.20
N ARG A 960 -4.16 18.79 -23.94
CA ARG A 960 -4.37 19.86 -22.97
C ARG A 960 -3.05 20.46 -22.52
N ILE A 961 -2.03 19.64 -22.29
CA ILE A 961 -0.68 20.11 -21.93
C ILE A 961 -0.08 20.96 -23.06
N ARG A 962 -0.12 20.46 -24.30
CA ARG A 962 0.31 21.23 -25.48
C ARG A 962 -0.45 22.55 -25.61
N ALA A 963 -1.76 22.57 -25.36
CA ALA A 963 -2.55 23.80 -25.41
C ALA A 963 -2.14 24.82 -24.33
N ILE A 964 -1.82 24.39 -23.10
CA ILE A 964 -1.32 25.26 -22.02
C ILE A 964 -0.01 25.93 -22.43
N LEU A 965 0.85 25.20 -23.14
CA LEU A 965 2.12 25.68 -23.66
C LEU A 965 1.99 26.40 -25.02
N GLY A 966 0.78 26.54 -25.56
CA GLY A 966 0.52 27.23 -26.83
C GLY A 966 0.99 26.46 -28.07
N LEU A 967 1.16 25.14 -27.98
CA LEU A 967 1.63 24.26 -29.04
C LEU A 967 0.47 23.57 -29.79
N PRO A 968 0.67 23.18 -31.08
CA PRO A 968 -0.32 22.45 -31.84
C PRO A 968 -0.58 21.06 -31.24
N GLY A 969 -1.80 20.53 -31.43
CA GLY A 969 -2.20 19.21 -30.90
C GLY A 969 -1.32 18.07 -31.41
N PHE A 970 -1.34 16.94 -30.70
CA PHE A 970 -0.43 15.79 -30.94
C PHE A 970 -0.34 15.39 -32.41
N GLU A 971 -1.49 15.06 -33.02
CA GLU A 971 -1.59 14.60 -34.41
C GLU A 971 -1.22 15.67 -35.46
N GLN A 972 -1.08 16.94 -35.05
CA GLN A 972 -0.75 18.05 -35.93
C GLN A 972 0.76 18.35 -35.96
N ALA A 973 1.53 17.78 -35.03
CA ALA A 973 2.99 17.92 -35.02
C ALA A 973 3.64 16.71 -35.74
N PRO A 974 4.71 16.90 -36.52
CA PRO A 974 5.48 15.79 -37.07
C PRO A 974 6.32 15.08 -36.00
N ALA A 975 6.32 13.75 -35.95
CA ALA A 975 7.19 12.98 -35.07
C ALA A 975 8.67 13.37 -35.25
N GLY A 976 9.41 13.45 -34.14
CA GLY A 976 10.78 13.95 -34.06
C GLY A 976 10.92 15.47 -33.87
N THR A 977 9.82 16.21 -33.81
CA THR A 977 9.87 17.68 -33.59
C THR A 977 10.20 18.01 -32.14
N ILE A 978 11.14 18.94 -31.93
CA ILE A 978 11.46 19.51 -30.61
C ILE A 978 10.95 20.95 -30.55
N ALA A 979 10.15 21.28 -29.54
CA ALA A 979 9.60 22.60 -29.30
C ALA A 979 10.07 23.16 -27.95
N HIS A 980 10.56 24.40 -27.94
CA HIS A 980 10.94 25.12 -26.73
C HIS A 980 9.95 26.26 -26.44
N VAL A 981 9.40 26.29 -25.23
CA VAL A 981 8.46 27.31 -24.76
C VAL A 981 8.95 27.82 -23.39
N GLY A 982 9.79 28.85 -23.41
CA GLY A 982 10.45 29.35 -22.20
C GLY A 982 11.29 28.23 -21.55
N PRO A 983 11.04 27.89 -20.26
CA PRO A 983 11.76 26.82 -19.57
C PRO A 983 11.31 25.40 -19.97
N TRP A 984 10.26 25.26 -20.79
CA TRP A 984 9.73 23.97 -21.22
C TRP A 984 10.35 23.53 -22.55
N CYS A 985 10.75 22.27 -22.62
CA CYS A 985 11.16 21.57 -23.84
C CYS A 985 10.22 20.38 -24.05
N ILE A 986 9.61 20.26 -25.23
CA ILE A 986 8.81 19.10 -25.60
C ILE A 986 9.43 18.43 -26.82
N THR A 987 9.76 17.16 -26.70
CA THR A 987 10.15 16.29 -27.81
C THR A 987 8.96 15.42 -28.18
N HIS A 988 8.47 15.58 -29.40
CA HIS A 988 7.37 14.78 -29.92
C HIS A 988 7.89 13.46 -30.50
N CYS A 989 7.50 12.34 -29.92
CA CYS A 989 7.81 10.98 -30.36
C CYS A 989 6.62 10.33 -31.08
N ASP A 990 6.83 9.14 -31.67
CA ASP A 990 5.81 8.46 -32.49
C ASP A 990 4.51 8.16 -31.72
N ASP A 991 4.61 7.80 -30.44
CA ASP A 991 3.48 7.41 -29.58
C ASP A 991 3.41 8.15 -28.23
N HIS A 992 4.25 9.17 -28.02
CA HIS A 992 4.28 9.97 -26.79
C HIS A 992 4.90 11.36 -26.98
N ASP A 993 4.79 12.21 -25.96
CA ASP A 993 5.59 13.43 -25.80
C ASP A 993 6.50 13.30 -24.58
N ASP A 994 7.78 13.62 -24.74
CA ASP A 994 8.71 13.85 -23.63
C ASP A 994 8.76 15.34 -23.31
N ILE A 995 8.44 15.69 -22.07
CA ILE A 995 8.36 17.06 -21.58
C ILE A 995 9.43 17.26 -20.52
N VAL A 996 10.24 18.31 -20.66
CA VAL A 996 11.26 18.70 -19.69
C VAL A 996 11.04 20.16 -19.29
N PHE A 997 11.08 20.46 -18.00
CA PHE A 997 11.11 21.81 -17.44
C PHE A 997 12.46 22.05 -16.77
N ASP A 998 13.17 23.09 -17.22
CA ASP A 998 14.45 23.51 -16.65
C ASP A 998 14.29 24.80 -15.80
N PRO A 999 14.41 24.72 -14.47
CA PRO A 999 14.32 25.86 -13.57
C PRO A 999 15.30 27.00 -13.87
N ASN A 1000 16.46 26.68 -14.45
CA ASN A 1000 17.52 27.66 -14.70
C ASN A 1000 17.22 28.54 -15.91
N LEU A 1001 16.22 28.17 -16.72
CA LEU A 1001 15.77 28.91 -17.90
C LEU A 1001 14.54 29.79 -17.61
N VAL A 1002 14.06 29.82 -16.37
CA VAL A 1002 12.84 30.58 -16.01
C VAL A 1002 13.15 32.07 -15.87
N GLU A 1003 12.51 32.89 -16.71
CA GLU A 1003 12.60 34.35 -16.64
C GLU A 1003 11.45 34.97 -15.82
N ASN A 1004 10.28 34.32 -15.78
CA ASN A 1004 9.07 34.81 -15.11
C ASN A 1004 8.38 33.70 -14.32
N TRP A 1005 8.62 33.65 -13.00
CA TRP A 1005 8.10 32.61 -12.13
C TRP A 1005 6.57 32.66 -11.94
N ASP A 1006 5.94 33.83 -11.95
CA ASP A 1006 4.47 33.92 -11.83
C ASP A 1006 3.77 33.30 -13.05
N LEU A 1007 4.33 33.50 -14.26
CA LEU A 1007 3.80 32.86 -15.48
C LEU A 1007 3.90 31.32 -15.39
N GLU A 1008 5.03 30.81 -14.90
CA GLU A 1008 5.23 29.37 -14.81
C GLU A 1008 4.41 28.74 -13.68
N LEU A 1009 4.14 29.47 -12.60
CA LEU A 1009 3.16 29.08 -11.59
C LEU A 1009 1.76 28.91 -12.18
N ASP A 1010 1.31 29.87 -13.00
CA ASP A 1010 0.00 29.81 -13.65
C ASP A 1010 -0.09 28.62 -14.62
N ARG A 1011 0.97 28.36 -15.39
CA ARG A 1011 1.07 27.20 -16.29
C ARG A 1011 1.03 25.88 -15.52
N ALA A 1012 1.83 25.76 -14.46
CA ALA A 1012 1.89 24.55 -13.63
C ALA A 1012 0.54 24.26 -12.97
N ARG A 1013 -0.15 25.27 -12.43
CA ARG A 1013 -1.51 25.12 -11.87
C ARG A 1013 -2.57 24.76 -12.92
N ALA A 1014 -2.37 25.17 -14.17
CA ALA A 1014 -3.26 24.82 -15.26
C ALA A 1014 -3.08 23.38 -15.77
N MET A 1015 -1.94 22.72 -15.45
CA MET A 1015 -1.62 21.37 -15.89
C MET A 1015 -2.68 20.35 -15.40
N PRO A 1016 -2.96 19.31 -16.21
CA PRO A 1016 -3.90 18.27 -15.83
C PRO A 1016 -3.36 17.40 -14.69
N LYS A 1017 -4.26 16.78 -13.92
CA LYS A 1017 -3.89 15.91 -12.78
C LYS A 1017 -3.05 14.68 -13.16
N GLY A 1018 -3.04 14.29 -14.44
CA GLY A 1018 -2.19 13.21 -14.95
C GLY A 1018 -0.71 13.59 -15.13
N PHE A 1019 -0.35 14.88 -15.00
CA PHE A 1019 1.03 15.37 -15.06
C PHE A 1019 1.62 15.41 -13.65
N SER A 1020 2.45 14.43 -13.29
CA SER A 1020 2.89 14.20 -11.91
C SER A 1020 3.70 15.35 -11.31
N GLU A 1021 4.48 16.05 -12.13
CA GLU A 1021 5.48 17.05 -11.72
C GLU A 1021 4.84 18.46 -11.61
N ALA A 1022 3.55 18.61 -11.93
CA ALA A 1022 2.88 19.91 -11.95
C ALA A 1022 2.83 20.56 -10.56
N ALA A 1023 2.62 19.74 -9.52
CA ALA A 1023 2.60 20.21 -8.14
C ALA A 1023 3.99 20.72 -7.72
N ASP A 1024 5.05 19.95 -7.99
CA ASP A 1024 6.42 20.30 -7.62
C ASP A 1024 6.89 21.57 -8.35
N ILE A 1025 6.57 21.71 -9.64
CA ILE A 1025 6.88 22.92 -10.42
C ILE A 1025 6.09 24.12 -9.88
N ALA A 1026 4.83 23.94 -9.48
CA ALA A 1026 4.02 25.01 -8.90
C ALA A 1026 4.58 25.46 -7.54
N ASP A 1027 5.00 24.53 -6.68
CA ASP A 1027 5.62 24.86 -5.39
C ASP A 1027 6.95 25.59 -5.58
N LEU A 1028 7.80 25.11 -6.50
CA LEU A 1028 9.03 25.79 -6.90
C LEU A 1028 8.75 27.21 -7.41
N ALA A 1029 7.78 27.36 -8.30
CA ALA A 1029 7.45 28.65 -8.89
C ALA A 1029 6.87 29.63 -7.88
N ALA A 1030 6.00 29.19 -6.97
CA ALA A 1030 5.46 30.05 -5.91
C ALA A 1030 6.55 30.55 -4.95
N VAL A 1031 7.45 29.66 -4.54
CA VAL A 1031 8.56 30.02 -3.65
C VAL A 1031 9.54 30.96 -4.38
N ALA A 1032 9.92 30.63 -5.61
CA ALA A 1032 10.86 31.43 -6.40
C ALA A 1032 10.29 32.79 -6.84
N ALA A 1033 8.97 32.90 -7.01
CA ALA A 1033 8.26 34.17 -7.19
C ALA A 1033 8.18 35.02 -5.91
N GLY A 1034 8.69 34.51 -4.77
CA GLY A 1034 8.74 35.24 -3.51
C GLY A 1034 7.42 35.26 -2.75
N HIS A 1035 6.47 34.38 -3.05
CA HIS A 1035 5.15 34.37 -2.38
C HIS A 1035 5.27 34.13 -0.86
N PHE A 1036 6.36 33.49 -0.40
CA PHE A 1036 6.64 33.25 1.01
C PHE A 1036 7.76 34.12 1.60
N ALA A 1037 8.30 35.08 0.84
CA ALA A 1037 9.33 36.01 1.33
C ALA A 1037 8.89 36.76 2.62
N PRO A 1038 7.62 37.20 2.77
CA PRO A 1038 7.18 37.81 4.03
C PRO A 1038 7.28 36.88 5.25
N ILE A 1039 7.03 35.58 5.08
CA ILE A 1039 7.20 34.58 6.17
C ILE A 1039 8.69 34.40 6.48
N GLN A 1040 9.52 34.31 5.45
CA GLN A 1040 10.98 34.17 5.61
C GLN A 1040 11.59 35.35 6.37
N ASP A 1041 11.22 36.58 6.02
CA ASP A 1041 11.67 37.79 6.71
C ASP A 1041 11.13 37.87 8.15
N TRP A 1042 9.89 37.44 8.35
CA TRP A 1042 9.30 37.36 9.67
C TRP A 1042 9.97 36.32 10.59
N LEU A 1043 10.47 35.21 10.03
CA LEU A 1043 11.26 34.24 10.79
C LEU A 1043 12.59 34.83 11.29
N ARG A 1044 13.17 35.79 10.56
CA ARG A 1044 14.39 36.52 10.96
C ARG A 1044 14.11 37.62 12.00
N THR A 1045 12.85 37.96 12.25
CA THR A 1045 12.48 39.03 13.18
C THR A 1045 12.44 38.49 14.62
N PRO A 1046 13.23 39.06 15.56
CA PRO A 1046 13.24 38.62 16.94
C PRO A 1046 11.96 39.03 17.68
N GLY A 1047 11.56 38.23 18.66
CA GLY A 1047 10.46 38.55 19.58
C GLY A 1047 10.41 37.60 20.76
N HIS A 1048 9.37 37.71 21.59
CA HIS A 1048 9.17 36.82 22.74
C HIS A 1048 7.72 36.35 22.82
N GLY A 1049 7.51 35.07 23.11
CA GLY A 1049 6.19 34.44 23.23
C GLY A 1049 5.78 33.65 21.99
N TRP A 1050 4.53 33.20 21.97
CA TRP A 1050 3.98 32.44 20.85
C TRP A 1050 3.43 33.36 19.77
N PRO A 1051 3.70 33.12 18.48
CA PRO A 1051 3.20 33.99 17.42
C PRO A 1051 1.67 33.96 17.27
N GLN A 1052 1.00 32.90 17.75
CA GLN A 1052 -0.46 32.79 17.84
C GLN A 1052 -1.07 33.64 18.96
N ASP A 1053 -0.26 34.22 19.83
CA ASP A 1053 -0.70 35.21 20.80
C ASP A 1053 -0.60 36.62 20.20
N PRO A 1054 -1.72 37.29 19.88
CA PRO A 1054 -1.68 38.63 19.29
C PRO A 1054 -1.11 39.69 20.25
N LEU A 1055 -1.05 39.44 21.56
CA LEU A 1055 -0.37 40.35 22.48
C LEU A 1055 1.17 40.26 22.35
N ALA A 1056 1.68 39.08 21.98
CA ALA A 1056 3.10 38.87 21.71
C ALA A 1056 3.49 39.30 20.28
N SER A 1057 2.60 39.08 19.31
CA SER A 1057 2.91 39.27 17.89
C SER A 1057 2.41 40.58 17.29
N THR A 1058 1.32 41.16 17.79
CA THR A 1058 0.70 42.42 17.32
C THR A 1058 0.01 43.21 18.45
N PRO A 1059 0.74 43.70 19.48
CA PRO A 1059 0.12 44.34 20.65
C PRO A 1059 -0.69 45.60 20.31
N ASP A 1060 -0.25 46.38 19.31
CA ASP A 1060 -0.97 47.56 18.85
C ASP A 1060 -2.37 47.22 18.29
N LEU A 1061 -2.49 46.05 17.64
CA LEU A 1061 -3.76 45.56 17.11
C LEU A 1061 -4.71 45.13 18.23
N VAL A 1062 -4.18 44.53 19.31
CA VAL A 1062 -4.98 44.24 20.51
C VAL A 1062 -5.54 45.54 21.08
N THR A 1063 -4.73 46.59 21.15
CA THR A 1063 -5.15 47.91 21.62
C THR A 1063 -6.25 48.52 20.74
N ASP A 1064 -6.14 48.42 19.42
CA ASP A 1064 -7.17 48.90 18.48
C ASP A 1064 -8.50 48.13 18.66
N VAL A 1065 -8.45 46.82 18.85
CA VAL A 1065 -9.65 45.99 19.11
C VAL A 1065 -10.28 46.35 20.46
N GLN A 1066 -9.49 46.56 21.51
CA GLN A 1066 -10.01 46.98 22.82
C GLN A 1066 -10.79 48.29 22.70
N GLN A 1067 -10.20 49.28 22.02
CA GLN A 1067 -10.81 50.60 21.87
C GLN A 1067 -12.05 50.57 20.96
N THR A 1068 -12.00 49.77 19.89
CA THR A 1068 -13.08 49.71 18.89
C THR A 1068 -14.29 48.92 19.39
N LEU A 1069 -14.07 47.83 20.13
CA LEU A 1069 -15.14 46.95 20.61
C LEU A 1069 -15.48 47.13 22.10
N ASP A 1070 -14.83 48.06 22.79
CA ASP A 1070 -14.96 48.30 24.24
C ASP A 1070 -14.75 47.03 25.08
N LEU A 1071 -13.66 46.30 24.80
CA LEU A 1071 -13.34 45.01 25.42
C LEU A 1071 -12.13 45.11 26.37
N PRO A 1072 -12.10 44.33 27.47
CA PRO A 1072 -10.87 44.12 28.25
C PRO A 1072 -9.74 43.52 27.41
N GLU A 1073 -8.47 43.76 27.78
CA GLU A 1073 -7.28 43.31 27.02
C GLU A 1073 -7.28 41.81 26.72
N ASP A 1074 -7.47 40.98 27.74
CA ASP A 1074 -7.55 39.53 27.59
C ASP A 1074 -8.72 39.11 26.68
N SER A 1075 -9.84 39.82 26.71
CA SER A 1075 -10.99 39.55 25.84
C SER A 1075 -10.70 39.93 24.39
N ALA A 1076 -10.11 41.10 24.13
CA ALA A 1076 -9.71 41.53 22.78
C ALA A 1076 -8.66 40.58 22.18
N ARG A 1077 -7.67 40.20 22.98
CA ARG A 1077 -6.65 39.20 22.65
C ARG A 1077 -7.28 37.84 22.28
N TYR A 1078 -8.18 37.33 23.11
CA TYR A 1078 -8.84 36.04 22.87
C TYR A 1078 -9.79 36.09 21.66
N TRP A 1079 -10.47 37.22 21.47
CA TRP A 1079 -11.34 37.42 20.33
C TRP A 1079 -10.58 37.41 19.00
N LEU A 1080 -9.42 38.08 18.90
CA LEU A 1080 -8.56 38.01 17.71
C LEU A 1080 -8.13 36.58 17.39
N GLN A 1081 -7.79 35.77 18.41
CA GLN A 1081 -7.45 34.36 18.24
C GLN A 1081 -8.64 33.55 17.70
N LEU A 1082 -9.84 33.76 18.22
CA LEU A 1082 -11.06 33.10 17.73
C LEU A 1082 -11.46 33.56 16.33
N LEU A 1083 -11.27 34.85 16.01
CA LEU A 1083 -11.57 35.44 14.71
C LEU A 1083 -10.67 34.87 13.61
N THR A 1084 -9.39 34.68 13.93
CA THR A 1084 -8.33 34.50 12.94
C THR A 1084 -7.85 33.06 12.83
N LEU A 1085 -7.53 32.40 13.94
CA LEU A 1085 -6.82 31.12 13.92
C LEU A 1085 -7.73 29.96 13.47
N HIS A 1086 -7.19 29.03 12.69
CA HIS A 1086 -7.91 27.84 12.23
C HIS A 1086 -8.13 26.79 13.33
N ASN A 1087 -7.22 26.69 14.30
CA ASN A 1087 -7.22 25.68 15.37
C ASN A 1087 -7.15 26.26 16.82
N PRO A 1088 -8.01 27.22 17.20
CA PRO A 1088 -7.98 27.84 18.53
C PRO A 1088 -8.65 26.93 19.59
N THR A 1089 -8.20 25.67 19.68
CA THR A 1089 -8.68 24.71 20.67
C THR A 1089 -8.39 25.21 22.08
N ASP A 1090 -9.18 24.80 23.07
CA ASP A 1090 -8.96 25.19 24.46
C ASP A 1090 -7.53 24.84 24.93
N LYS A 1091 -6.99 23.70 24.46
CA LYS A 1091 -5.61 23.27 24.72
C LYS A 1091 -4.59 24.26 24.14
N ASN A 1092 -4.78 24.67 22.88
CA ASN A 1092 -3.86 25.58 22.20
C ASN A 1092 -3.91 26.98 22.80
N ILE A 1093 -5.10 27.48 23.15
CA ILE A 1093 -5.25 28.78 23.81
C ILE A 1093 -4.55 28.79 25.18
N HIS A 1094 -4.71 27.73 25.98
CA HIS A 1094 -3.96 27.61 27.24
C HIS A 1094 -2.45 27.59 27.01
N HIS A 1095 -1.99 26.90 25.96
CA HIS A 1095 -0.57 26.78 25.64
C HIS A 1095 0.04 28.11 25.18
N TRP A 1096 -0.54 28.75 24.16
CA TRP A 1096 -0.01 29.98 23.58
C TRP A 1096 -0.07 31.17 24.54
N ASN A 1097 -1.16 31.27 25.31
CA ASN A 1097 -1.35 32.39 26.23
C ASN A 1097 -0.78 32.15 27.63
N ASN A 1098 -0.26 30.95 27.90
CA ASN A 1098 0.08 30.49 29.25
C ASN A 1098 -1.09 30.69 30.23
N TRP A 1099 -2.30 30.38 29.78
CA TRP A 1099 -3.54 30.58 30.53
C TRP A 1099 -4.03 29.30 31.19
N LYS A 1100 -4.61 29.45 32.38
CA LYS A 1100 -5.47 28.42 32.99
C LYS A 1100 -6.91 28.57 32.51
N LYS A 1101 -7.69 27.50 32.66
CA LYS A 1101 -9.14 27.49 32.33
C LYS A 1101 -9.90 28.68 32.92
N THR A 1102 -9.60 29.08 34.15
CA THR A 1102 -10.24 30.21 34.83
C THR A 1102 -9.99 31.54 34.14
N GLN A 1103 -8.78 31.79 33.63
CA GLN A 1103 -8.43 33.00 32.90
C GLN A 1103 -9.13 33.03 31.54
N ARG A 1104 -9.15 31.89 30.82
CA ARG A 1104 -9.88 31.77 29.55
C ARG A 1104 -11.38 32.05 29.71
N LEU A 1105 -12.02 31.51 30.75
CA LEU A 1105 -13.43 31.76 31.03
C LEU A 1105 -13.69 33.22 31.42
N LYS A 1106 -12.78 33.87 32.16
CA LYS A 1106 -12.87 35.30 32.46
C LYS A 1106 -12.77 36.16 31.20
N ALA A 1107 -11.84 35.82 30.29
CA ALA A 1107 -11.68 36.50 29.01
C ALA A 1107 -12.86 36.27 28.06
N ALA A 1108 -13.54 35.13 28.16
CA ALA A 1108 -14.70 34.78 27.36
C ALA A 1108 -15.96 35.59 27.70
N GLN A 1109 -16.18 35.90 28.98
CA GLN A 1109 -17.43 36.47 29.46
C GLN A 1109 -17.83 37.78 28.73
N PRO A 1110 -16.93 38.78 28.58
CA PRO A 1110 -17.26 40.00 27.83
C PRO A 1110 -17.57 39.76 26.35
N LEU A 1111 -16.99 38.71 25.75
CA LEU A 1111 -17.23 38.37 24.33
C LEU A 1111 -18.63 37.80 24.12
N ILE A 1112 -19.11 37.00 25.08
CA ILE A 1112 -20.47 36.45 25.09
C ILE A 1112 -21.48 37.58 25.31
N GLU A 1113 -21.21 38.47 26.28
CA GLU A 1113 -22.06 39.63 26.58
C GLU A 1113 -22.17 40.60 25.39
N ALA A 1114 -21.07 40.79 24.66
CA ALA A 1114 -21.05 41.59 23.42
C ALA A 1114 -21.66 40.87 22.20
N GLY A 1115 -22.06 39.60 22.32
CA GLY A 1115 -22.62 38.81 21.23
C GLY A 1115 -21.63 38.48 20.10
N LEU A 1116 -20.33 38.66 20.35
CA LEU A 1116 -19.26 38.43 19.36
C LEU A 1116 -18.95 36.95 19.16
N VAL A 1117 -19.31 36.11 20.14
CA VAL A 1117 -19.13 34.65 20.12
C VAL A 1117 -20.38 33.97 20.66
N ILE A 1118 -20.57 32.72 20.27
CA ILE A 1118 -21.63 31.85 20.76
C ILE A 1118 -21.04 30.65 21.51
N GLU A 1119 -21.74 30.23 22.58
CA GLU A 1119 -21.50 28.94 23.22
C GLU A 1119 -22.22 27.83 22.46
N ALA A 1120 -21.48 26.82 22.03
CA ALA A 1120 -22.03 25.66 21.33
C ALA A 1120 -21.18 24.41 21.58
N THR A 1121 -21.70 23.25 21.19
CA THR A 1121 -20.91 22.01 21.13
C THR A 1121 -20.75 21.59 19.68
N ARG A 1122 -19.49 21.55 19.21
CA ARG A 1122 -19.15 21.09 17.86
C ARG A 1122 -18.23 19.87 17.95
N PRO A 1123 -18.63 18.70 17.40
CA PRO A 1123 -17.79 17.51 17.41
C PRO A 1123 -16.39 17.80 16.87
N ARG A 1124 -15.37 17.30 17.57
CA ARG A 1124 -13.94 17.43 17.21
C ARG A 1124 -13.35 18.85 17.21
N ALA A 1125 -14.10 19.91 17.52
CA ALA A 1125 -13.57 21.28 17.51
C ALA A 1125 -12.65 21.60 18.70
N GLY A 1126 -12.73 20.83 19.80
CA GLY A 1126 -11.83 20.96 20.96
C GLY A 1126 -11.96 22.28 21.73
N ARG A 1127 -13.07 23.01 21.58
CA ARG A 1127 -13.37 24.30 22.24
C ARG A 1127 -14.86 24.48 22.46
N THR A 1128 -15.23 25.46 23.29
CA THR A 1128 -16.63 25.76 23.67
C THR A 1128 -17.18 27.07 23.07
N LEU A 1129 -16.32 27.93 22.51
CA LEU A 1129 -16.70 29.22 21.93
C LEU A 1129 -16.39 29.29 20.44
N PHE A 1130 -17.33 29.85 19.70
CA PHE A 1130 -17.33 29.90 18.24
C PHE A 1130 -17.76 31.27 17.74
N LEU A 1131 -17.27 31.67 16.57
CA LEU A 1131 -17.86 32.82 15.89
C LEU A 1131 -19.29 32.47 15.41
N PRO A 1132 -20.22 33.42 15.38
CA PRO A 1132 -21.52 33.22 14.76
C PRO A 1132 -21.39 32.86 13.26
N GLY A 1133 -22.25 31.98 12.75
CA GLY A 1133 -22.37 31.66 11.31
C GLY A 1133 -22.17 30.19 10.93
N ALA A 1134 -22.17 29.94 9.62
CA ALA A 1134 -21.98 28.62 9.02
C ALA A 1134 -20.61 27.97 9.32
N TRP A 1135 -20.57 26.65 9.13
CA TRP A 1135 -19.48 25.79 9.58
C TRP A 1135 -19.06 24.78 8.51
N ILE A 1136 -17.77 24.47 8.45
CA ILE A 1136 -17.21 23.47 7.52
C ILE A 1136 -16.75 22.24 8.33
N GLU A 1137 -17.28 21.06 7.95
CA GLU A 1137 -16.88 19.79 8.56
C GLU A 1137 -15.45 19.40 8.16
N ALA A 1138 -14.77 18.56 8.94
CA ALA A 1138 -13.42 18.09 8.63
C ALA A 1138 -13.27 16.59 8.93
N ARG A 1139 -12.28 15.93 8.30
CA ARG A 1139 -11.80 14.59 8.66
C ARG A 1139 -10.47 14.69 9.41
N SER A 1140 -10.09 13.65 10.15
CA SER A 1140 -8.75 13.59 10.75
C SER A 1140 -7.69 13.67 9.65
N PRO A 1141 -6.59 14.42 9.82
CA PRO A 1141 -6.17 15.16 11.03
C PRO A 1141 -6.77 16.57 11.19
N HIS A 1142 -7.41 17.13 10.16
CA HIS A 1142 -7.92 18.50 10.18
C HIS A 1142 -9.06 18.71 11.19
N LEU A 1143 -9.09 19.93 11.74
CA LEU A 1143 -10.14 20.39 12.65
C LEU A 1143 -11.22 21.14 11.88
N PRO A 1144 -12.49 20.97 12.28
CA PRO A 1144 -13.57 21.72 11.67
C PRO A 1144 -13.54 23.18 12.14
N LEU A 1145 -13.97 24.12 11.29
CA LEU A 1145 -13.84 25.57 11.52
C LEU A 1145 -14.97 26.40 10.89
N GLU A 1146 -15.12 27.65 11.33
CA GLU A 1146 -16.15 28.58 10.85
C GLU A 1146 -15.92 28.96 9.37
N THR A 1147 -16.97 28.92 8.52
CA THR A 1147 -16.87 29.26 7.09
C THR A 1147 -16.28 30.66 6.85
N TRP A 1148 -16.46 31.57 7.82
CA TRP A 1148 -15.81 32.88 7.89
C TRP A 1148 -14.29 32.85 7.56
N LYS A 1149 -13.58 31.84 8.06
CA LYS A 1149 -12.13 31.71 7.96
C LYS A 1149 -11.64 31.13 6.65
N THR A 1150 -12.55 30.62 5.80
CA THR A 1150 -12.20 29.98 4.51
C THR A 1150 -11.28 30.85 3.65
N PRO A 1151 -11.56 32.17 3.47
CA PRO A 1151 -10.71 33.01 2.63
C PRO A 1151 -9.36 33.37 3.26
N LEU A 1152 -9.23 33.27 4.60
CA LEU A 1152 -7.97 33.53 5.30
C LEU A 1152 -6.93 32.41 5.09
N TYR A 1153 -7.40 31.22 4.71
CA TYR A 1153 -6.58 30.01 4.55
C TYR A 1153 -6.68 29.41 3.14
N HIS A 1154 -7.28 30.14 2.19
CA HIS A 1154 -7.47 29.71 0.80
C HIS A 1154 -8.08 28.30 0.64
N LEU A 1155 -8.99 27.92 1.53
CA LEU A 1155 -9.59 26.58 1.49
C LEU A 1155 -10.43 26.40 0.22
N GLU A 1156 -10.36 25.19 -0.36
CA GLU A 1156 -11.19 24.86 -1.53
C GLU A 1156 -12.68 24.90 -1.18
N ASN A 1157 -13.51 25.30 -2.15
CA ASN A 1157 -14.97 25.35 -2.01
C ASN A 1157 -15.59 23.93 -2.06
N THR A 1158 -15.37 23.15 -1.02
CA THR A 1158 -15.92 21.80 -0.86
C THR A 1158 -16.71 21.68 0.44
N PRO A 1159 -17.55 20.62 0.60
CA PRO A 1159 -18.33 20.43 1.83
C PRO A 1159 -17.49 20.18 3.08
N LYS A 1160 -16.18 19.96 2.94
CA LYS A 1160 -15.26 19.69 4.04
C LYS A 1160 -14.02 20.57 3.95
N VAL A 1161 -13.33 20.75 5.07
CA VAL A 1161 -12.05 21.44 5.12
C VAL A 1161 -11.09 20.71 4.18
N LYS A 1162 -10.69 21.42 3.12
CA LYS A 1162 -9.72 20.95 2.13
C LYS A 1162 -8.75 22.10 1.86
N PRO A 1163 -7.59 22.12 2.54
CA PRO A 1163 -6.56 23.12 2.29
C PRO A 1163 -5.88 22.92 0.93
N PRO A 1164 -5.24 23.96 0.38
CA PRO A 1164 -4.43 23.84 -0.84
C PRO A 1164 -3.16 23.00 -0.62
N PHE A 1165 -2.66 22.98 0.61
CA PHE A 1165 -1.57 22.11 1.07
C PHE A 1165 -2.14 20.93 1.87
N GLU A 1166 -1.29 19.99 2.29
CA GLU A 1166 -1.72 18.80 3.07
C GLU A 1166 -2.36 19.16 4.43
N VAL A 1167 -2.04 20.33 4.96
CA VAL A 1167 -2.52 20.85 6.25
C VAL A 1167 -2.96 22.31 6.13
N VAL A 1168 -3.81 22.77 7.06
CA VAL A 1168 -4.32 24.15 7.05
C VAL A 1168 -3.24 25.10 7.58
N LEU A 1169 -2.68 25.95 6.70
CA LEU A 1169 -1.53 26.81 7.01
C LEU A 1169 -1.79 28.26 6.65
N PRO A 1170 -1.27 29.21 7.43
CA PRO A 1170 -1.20 30.61 7.00
C PRO A 1170 -0.14 30.76 5.91
N LEU A 1171 -0.49 31.43 4.80
CA LEU A 1171 0.44 31.71 3.69
C LEU A 1171 1.10 33.09 3.80
N ILE A 1172 0.83 33.78 4.90
CA ILE A 1172 1.42 35.06 5.29
C ILE A 1172 1.79 35.02 6.78
N PRO A 1173 2.67 35.91 7.27
CA PRO A 1173 3.01 35.99 8.69
C PRO A 1173 1.76 36.11 9.58
N LEU A 1174 1.75 35.42 10.73
CA LEU A 1174 0.64 35.49 11.69
C LEU A 1174 0.25 36.93 12.10
N PRO A 1175 1.20 37.86 12.34
CA PRO A 1175 0.86 39.28 12.56
C PRO A 1175 0.03 39.91 11.45
N GLN A 1176 0.38 39.62 10.20
CA GLN A 1176 -0.33 40.12 9.03
C GLN A 1176 -1.69 39.45 8.91
N LEU A 1177 -1.79 38.15 9.18
CA LEU A 1177 -3.05 37.42 9.19
C LEU A 1177 -4.06 37.99 10.20
N PHE A 1178 -3.62 38.32 11.43
CA PHE A 1178 -4.46 39.01 12.42
C PHE A 1178 -4.93 40.37 11.91
N THR A 1179 -4.02 41.14 11.30
CA THR A 1179 -4.32 42.46 10.74
C THR A 1179 -5.35 42.37 9.62
N ASP A 1180 -5.22 41.40 8.71
CA ASP A 1180 -6.13 41.21 7.59
C ASP A 1180 -7.50 40.69 8.06
N ALA A 1181 -7.54 39.79 9.05
CA ALA A 1181 -8.80 39.35 9.66
C ALA A 1181 -9.55 40.50 10.35
N TRP A 1182 -8.82 41.36 11.07
CA TRP A 1182 -9.41 42.54 11.71
C TRP A 1182 -9.88 43.58 10.69
N ARG A 1183 -9.09 43.85 9.64
CA ARG A 1183 -9.49 44.75 8.55
C ARG A 1183 -10.79 44.26 7.90
N ARG A 1184 -10.85 42.97 7.58
CA ARG A 1184 -12.04 42.36 6.98
C ARG A 1184 -13.28 42.53 7.88
N TYR A 1185 -13.13 42.35 9.19
CA TYR A 1185 -14.20 42.60 10.15
C TYR A 1185 -14.65 44.08 10.14
N ARG A 1186 -13.70 45.02 10.14
CA ARG A 1186 -13.98 46.47 10.11
C ARG A 1186 -14.64 46.94 8.81
N GLU A 1187 -14.37 46.25 7.70
CA GLU A 1187 -14.97 46.53 6.39
C GLU A 1187 -16.42 46.02 6.26
N GLY A 1188 -17.00 45.48 7.35
CA GLY A 1188 -18.42 45.12 7.44
C GLY A 1188 -18.71 43.67 7.09
N HIS A 1189 -17.70 42.88 6.74
CA HIS A 1189 -17.83 41.43 6.67
C HIS A 1189 -17.79 40.90 8.10
N ILE A 1190 -18.95 40.66 8.71
CA ILE A 1190 -19.06 40.23 10.12
C ILE A 1190 -19.39 38.74 10.15
N PRO A 1191 -18.73 37.92 11.00
CA PRO A 1191 -19.10 36.52 11.18
C PRO A 1191 -20.61 36.35 11.44
N GLY A 1192 -21.29 35.59 10.57
CA GLY A 1192 -22.72 35.30 10.65
C GLY A 1192 -23.64 36.13 9.75
N HIS A 1193 -23.14 37.16 9.04
CA HIS A 1193 -23.99 38.01 8.19
C HIS A 1193 -24.15 37.52 6.73
N ASP A 1194 -23.20 36.73 6.22
CA ASP A 1194 -23.16 36.28 4.81
C ASP A 1194 -24.17 35.16 4.46
N ASP A 1195 -24.89 34.59 5.44
CA ASP A 1195 -25.82 33.48 5.20
C ASP A 1195 -27.15 33.91 4.52
N GLN A 1196 -27.38 35.21 4.28
CA GLN A 1196 -28.59 35.70 3.60
C GLN A 1196 -28.41 36.23 2.17
N THR A 1197 -27.19 36.43 1.66
CA THR A 1197 -27.01 37.10 0.34
C THR A 1197 -26.07 36.44 -0.68
N THR A 1198 -25.34 35.36 -0.36
CA THR A 1198 -24.36 34.83 -1.32
C THR A 1198 -24.91 33.72 -2.23
N GLU A 1199 -25.41 34.11 -3.41
CA GLU A 1199 -25.05 33.37 -4.63
C GLU A 1199 -23.53 33.18 -4.61
N ARG A 1200 -23.08 31.92 -4.65
CA ARG A 1200 -21.67 31.55 -4.57
C ARG A 1200 -20.90 32.34 -5.62
N HIS A 1201 -20.10 33.32 -5.18
CA HIS A 1201 -19.27 34.12 -6.06
C HIS A 1201 -18.34 33.18 -6.86
N HIS A 1202 -18.63 33.08 -8.16
CA HIS A 1202 -17.74 32.52 -9.14
C HIS A 1202 -16.55 33.47 -9.31
N THR A 1203 -15.37 33.03 -8.90
CA THR A 1203 -14.11 33.57 -9.42
C THR A 1203 -13.27 32.38 -9.87
N ARG A 1204 -12.77 32.51 -11.10
CA ARG A 1204 -12.07 31.49 -11.89
C ARG A 1204 -10.72 31.12 -11.31
#